data_AF-A0A9D8YAQ0-F1
#
_entry.id   AF-A0A9D8YAQ0-F1
#
_cell.length_a   1.000
_cell.length_b   1.000
_cell.length_c   1.000
_cell.angle_alpha   90.00
_cell.angle_beta   90.00
_cell.angle_gamma   90.00
#
_symmetry.space_group_name_H-M   'P 1'
#
loop_
_entity.id
_entity.type
_entity.pdbx_description
1 polymer ?
#
loop_
_entity_poly.entity_id
_entity_poly.type
_entity_poly.pdbx_seq_one_letter_code
_entity_poly.pdbx_strand_id
1 'polypeptide(L)'
;MLLLANCQQGENKGFFLGSGIGVNNLTLLANNIDSTTKYYNETLGFRVGQISENREYEGLLSSSINFSDMTSFEIFSLSDSSSQESIPAFIIDYLADHEGIRLYALSTSSADSTSLWLKSQGFEVDSVNSFRTSEVSNNWSRDDGSMNRNSLDFNREAPMAHLPRFVEKTTFDYKKTNEQWRTYYSYNRMYRKHPNGVVGISAVKVAVSDLRSSIETFKNMGFNVIEINDQIARFSLFRNQELQLHSETSDKVVADFISERGEGVFGVRFEVENLDTTTAYLKSSLNEDELNYDQKVVRVPSEYAFGVELEFVQESKEQGEMAAMLSFNQGLAPEARKHASTIYTKYCALCHGDNREGYAADNAPSLKSKSLLATSMNNNFMRYTIQFGRANTAMAGYLDSQGGPLELIDIEILLKWLYEEAGVDEAIDPSRDPVYGDISMGANIYEQKCASCHGDKGEGVTAPALGNPMLLATATDHFLRYAIAEGRDGTPMIAFKDSLSDDELDAVTAFLRSRASGWDVPEPSTVTPPTPDEYVLNPKGLNPEFDLREDKFVSAEQVNQAMKEGRKMILMDARSEVAWRQMHIPGSFPVPYYEDPENFIDDIPDDGTEIVIYCACPHAASLRVMSTLKRYGFENVSIIDEGILVWAQMGFPVMNGK
;
A
#
# COMPACT_ATOMS: atom_id res chain seq x y z
N MET A 1 11.90 -1.34 20.26
CA MET A 1 10.48 -1.68 20.48
C MET A 1 9.91 -1.94 19.09
N LEU A 2 10.21 -3.13 18.55
CA LEU A 2 9.74 -3.61 17.26
C LEU A 2 8.29 -4.08 17.45
N LEU A 3 7.33 -3.31 16.94
CA LEU A 3 5.94 -3.71 16.75
C LEU A 3 5.48 -3.11 15.43
N LEU A 4 6.15 -3.50 14.37
CA LEU A 4 5.55 -3.61 13.06
C LEU A 4 5.83 -5.06 12.71
N ALA A 5 4.89 -5.93 13.07
CA ALA A 5 4.85 -7.20 12.39
C ALA A 5 4.71 -6.82 10.92
N ASN A 6 5.78 -7.02 10.15
CA ASN A 6 5.57 -7.37 8.77
C ASN A 6 4.48 -8.45 8.85
N CYS A 7 3.31 -8.16 8.27
CA CYS A 7 2.41 -9.20 7.84
C CYS A 7 3.15 -9.90 6.69
N GLN A 8 4.28 -10.53 7.02
CA GLN A 8 5.00 -11.47 6.21
C GLN A 8 3.95 -12.53 5.98
N GLN A 9 3.36 -12.50 4.79
CA GLN A 9 2.87 -13.70 4.17
C GLN A 9 4.02 -14.68 4.29
N GLY A 10 4.00 -15.53 5.32
CA GLY A 10 4.86 -16.70 5.36
C GLY A 10 4.66 -17.36 4.01
N GLU A 11 5.76 -17.61 3.30
CA GLU A 11 5.80 -18.16 1.95
C GLU A 11 4.81 -19.33 1.82
N ASN A 12 3.57 -19.01 1.49
CA ASN A 12 2.49 -19.98 1.53
C ASN A 12 2.52 -20.61 0.16
N LYS A 13 3.24 -21.74 0.07
CA LYS A 13 3.13 -22.69 -1.02
C LYS A 13 1.65 -22.86 -1.39
N GLY A 14 1.25 -22.23 -2.51
CA GLY A 14 -0.04 -22.43 -3.17
C GLY A 14 -1.26 -22.33 -2.27
N PHE A 15 -1.55 -21.18 -1.66
CA PHE A 15 -2.93 -20.93 -1.21
C PHE A 15 -3.82 -20.85 -2.46
N PHE A 16 -4.85 -21.69 -2.53
CA PHE A 16 -5.65 -21.88 -3.75
C PHE A 16 -6.44 -20.62 -4.19
N LEU A 17 -6.61 -19.64 -3.30
CA LEU A 17 -7.20 -18.33 -3.62
C LEU A 17 -6.16 -17.31 -4.18
N GLY A 18 -4.90 -17.72 -4.33
CA GLY A 18 -3.82 -16.87 -4.79
C GLY A 18 -3.64 -15.63 -3.92
N SER A 19 -3.61 -14.45 -4.54
CA SER A 19 -3.54 -13.14 -3.88
C SER A 19 -4.92 -12.57 -3.51
N GLY A 20 -5.95 -13.42 -3.39
CA GLY A 20 -7.27 -13.00 -2.94
C GLY A 20 -7.25 -12.29 -1.57
N ILE A 21 -8.30 -11.51 -1.27
CA ILE A 21 -8.37 -10.66 -0.07
C ILE A 21 -9.21 -11.25 1.08
N GLY A 22 -9.45 -12.57 1.07
CA GLY A 22 -10.25 -13.26 2.10
C GLY A 22 -11.73 -13.32 1.75
N VAL A 23 -12.62 -12.96 2.67
CA VAL A 23 -14.06 -12.85 2.41
C VAL A 23 -14.29 -11.76 1.36
N ASN A 24 -15.08 -12.07 0.33
CA ASN A 24 -15.52 -11.06 -0.64
C ASN A 24 -16.82 -10.43 -0.16
N ASN A 25 -17.87 -11.25 -0.09
CA ASN A 25 -19.18 -10.82 0.36
C ASN A 25 -20.00 -11.98 0.92
N LEU A 26 -21.03 -11.64 1.69
CA LEU A 26 -22.13 -12.55 2.02
C LEU A 26 -23.42 -11.99 1.43
N THR A 27 -24.33 -12.88 1.03
CA THR A 27 -25.59 -12.50 0.38
C THR A 27 -26.76 -12.93 1.23
N LEU A 28 -27.40 -11.95 1.86
CA LEU A 28 -28.67 -12.07 2.56
C LEU A 28 -29.82 -12.06 1.54
N LEU A 29 -30.62 -13.11 1.53
CA LEU A 29 -31.91 -13.12 0.85
C LEU A 29 -32.98 -12.65 1.83
N ALA A 30 -33.71 -11.61 1.45
CA ALA A 30 -34.84 -11.07 2.21
C ALA A 30 -36.06 -10.86 1.32
N ASN A 31 -37.24 -10.97 1.91
CA ASN A 31 -38.52 -10.87 1.19
C ASN A 31 -38.85 -9.44 0.76
N ASN A 32 -38.36 -8.45 1.51
CA ASN A 32 -38.63 -7.05 1.21
C ASN A 32 -37.38 -6.19 1.44
N ILE A 33 -36.75 -5.78 0.34
CA ILE A 33 -35.50 -5.02 0.39
C ILE A 33 -35.65 -3.64 1.06
N ASP A 34 -36.77 -2.95 0.91
CA ASP A 34 -36.96 -1.62 1.50
C ASP A 34 -36.97 -1.70 3.03
N SER A 35 -37.76 -2.62 3.59
CA SER A 35 -37.84 -2.82 5.04
C SER A 35 -36.54 -3.36 5.61
N THR A 36 -35.87 -4.27 4.91
CA THR A 36 -34.60 -4.86 5.32
C THR A 36 -33.48 -3.82 5.33
N THR A 37 -33.32 -3.08 4.24
CA THR A 37 -32.27 -2.04 4.14
C THR A 37 -32.53 -0.91 5.13
N LYS A 38 -33.79 -0.54 5.37
CA LYS A 38 -34.16 0.43 6.40
C LYS A 38 -33.81 -0.07 7.80
N TYR A 39 -34.13 -1.32 8.15
CA TYR A 39 -33.81 -1.88 9.46
C TYR A 39 -32.29 -1.99 9.70
N TYR A 40 -31.54 -2.49 8.72
CA TYR A 40 -30.08 -2.53 8.80
C TYR A 40 -29.48 -1.12 8.96
N ASN A 41 -30.08 -0.11 8.35
CA ASN A 41 -29.62 1.28 8.44
C ASN A 41 -29.98 1.96 9.77
N GLU A 42 -31.27 1.99 10.10
CA GLU A 42 -31.81 2.79 11.20
C GLU A 42 -31.71 2.07 12.56
N THR A 43 -31.84 0.74 12.58
CA THR A 43 -31.85 -0.04 13.82
C THR A 43 -30.48 -0.65 14.11
N LEU A 44 -29.88 -1.34 13.14
CA LEU A 44 -28.60 -2.02 13.35
C LEU A 44 -27.39 -1.12 13.09
N GLY A 45 -27.60 0.07 12.52
CA GLY A 45 -26.58 1.11 12.39
C GLY A 45 -25.54 0.87 11.28
N PHE A 46 -25.92 0.21 10.20
CA PHE A 46 -25.08 0.05 9.01
C PHE A 46 -25.34 1.17 8.00
N ARG A 47 -24.30 1.71 7.35
CA ARG A 47 -24.52 2.49 6.12
C ARG A 47 -24.86 1.55 4.97
N VAL A 48 -26.11 1.60 4.53
CA VAL A 48 -26.64 0.77 3.44
C VAL A 48 -26.63 1.57 2.13
N GLY A 49 -26.16 0.94 1.05
CA GLY A 49 -26.11 1.53 -0.29
C GLY A 49 -27.49 1.69 -0.93
N GLN A 50 -27.52 2.37 -2.09
CA GLN A 50 -28.75 2.50 -2.87
C GLN A 50 -29.21 1.15 -3.43
N ILE A 51 -30.53 0.99 -3.53
CA ILE A 51 -31.15 -0.17 -4.17
C ILE A 51 -30.99 -0.03 -5.69
N SER A 52 -30.63 -1.13 -6.34
CA SER A 52 -30.50 -1.25 -7.78
C SER A 52 -31.09 -2.55 -8.28
N GLU A 53 -31.61 -2.56 -9.50
CA GLU A 53 -32.18 -3.74 -10.14
C GLU A 53 -31.17 -4.41 -11.09
N ASN A 54 -31.34 -5.70 -11.35
CA ASN A 54 -30.69 -6.43 -12.45
C ASN A 54 -29.15 -6.49 -12.38
N ARG A 55 -28.55 -6.47 -11.18
CA ARG A 55 -27.08 -6.53 -11.03
C ARG A 55 -26.46 -7.90 -11.27
N GLU A 56 -27.06 -8.96 -10.72
CA GLU A 56 -26.55 -10.33 -10.85
C GLU A 56 -27.52 -11.24 -11.61
N TYR A 57 -28.80 -11.13 -11.27
CA TYR A 57 -29.90 -11.79 -11.97
C TYR A 57 -30.91 -10.72 -12.40
N GLU A 58 -31.39 -10.84 -13.64
CA GLU A 58 -32.51 -10.03 -14.12
C GLU A 58 -33.74 -10.31 -13.24
N GLY A 59 -34.41 -9.25 -12.80
CA GLY A 59 -35.54 -9.31 -11.89
C GLY A 59 -35.21 -9.32 -10.40
N LEU A 60 -33.94 -9.21 -10.03
CA LEU A 60 -33.51 -9.12 -8.63
C LEU A 60 -33.23 -7.66 -8.21
N LEU A 61 -33.77 -7.26 -7.07
CA LEU A 61 -33.38 -6.05 -6.37
C LEU A 61 -32.14 -6.34 -5.51
N SER A 62 -31.21 -5.39 -5.47
CA SER A 62 -29.96 -5.54 -4.73
C SER A 62 -29.54 -4.24 -4.04
N SER A 63 -29.03 -4.37 -2.83
CA SER A 63 -28.30 -3.33 -2.11
C SER A 63 -27.06 -3.93 -1.46
N SER A 64 -26.12 -3.08 -1.02
CA SER A 64 -24.86 -3.53 -0.42
C SER A 64 -24.44 -2.63 0.73
N ILE A 65 -23.85 -3.24 1.74
CA ILE A 65 -23.15 -2.60 2.84
C ILE A 65 -21.67 -2.89 2.60
N ASN A 66 -20.84 -1.84 2.49
CA ASN A 66 -19.42 -1.98 2.17
C ASN A 66 -18.58 -1.57 3.36
N PHE A 67 -17.60 -2.39 3.73
CA PHE A 67 -16.81 -2.19 4.93
C PHE A 67 -15.41 -1.63 4.62
N SER A 68 -14.70 -1.21 5.67
CA SER A 68 -13.36 -0.62 5.55
C SER A 68 -12.31 -1.68 5.20
N ASP A 69 -12.52 -2.91 5.63
CA ASP A 69 -11.65 -4.05 5.33
C ASP A 69 -11.79 -4.59 3.89
N MET A 70 -12.62 -3.95 3.06
CA MET A 70 -12.98 -4.31 1.68
C MET A 70 -13.91 -5.52 1.53
N THR A 71 -14.43 -6.06 2.64
CA THR A 71 -15.56 -7.00 2.61
C THR A 71 -16.87 -6.25 2.36
N SER A 72 -17.91 -6.98 1.96
CA SER A 72 -19.26 -6.42 1.85
C SER A 72 -20.35 -7.40 2.29
N PHE A 73 -21.52 -6.86 2.59
CA PHE A 73 -22.73 -7.62 2.89
C PHE A 73 -23.82 -7.18 1.91
N GLU A 74 -24.23 -8.09 1.03
CA GLU A 74 -25.21 -7.86 -0.03
C GLU A 74 -26.60 -8.30 0.43
N ILE A 75 -27.62 -7.53 0.06
CA ILE A 75 -29.01 -7.80 0.38
C ILE A 75 -29.77 -7.92 -0.93
N PHE A 76 -30.36 -9.09 -1.19
CA PHE A 76 -31.14 -9.38 -2.38
C PHE A 76 -32.60 -9.65 -2.04
N SER A 77 -33.49 -9.24 -2.95
CA SER A 77 -34.94 -9.48 -2.88
C SER A 77 -35.48 -9.66 -4.29
N LEU A 78 -36.61 -10.36 -4.42
CA LEU A 78 -37.34 -10.43 -5.68
C LEU A 78 -37.93 -9.04 -6.03
N SER A 79 -37.92 -8.68 -7.31
CA SER A 79 -38.62 -7.49 -7.82
C SER A 79 -40.06 -7.83 -8.20
N ASP A 80 -41.01 -6.98 -7.81
CA ASP A 80 -42.43 -7.10 -8.15
C ASP A 80 -42.72 -6.87 -9.64
N SER A 81 -41.78 -6.28 -10.40
CA SER A 81 -42.01 -5.74 -11.75
C SER A 81 -41.50 -6.63 -12.90
N SER A 82 -40.85 -7.75 -12.59
CA SER A 82 -40.05 -8.54 -13.55
C SER A 82 -40.55 -9.97 -13.73
N SER A 83 -40.27 -10.59 -14.88
CA SER A 83 -40.56 -12.02 -15.07
C SER A 83 -39.58 -12.84 -14.25
N GLN A 84 -40.09 -13.65 -13.32
CA GLN A 84 -39.28 -14.53 -12.46
C GLN A 84 -38.56 -15.66 -13.22
N GLU A 85 -38.73 -15.78 -14.55
CA GLU A 85 -38.13 -16.84 -15.38
C GLU A 85 -36.59 -16.81 -15.42
N SER A 86 -35.96 -15.66 -15.15
CA SER A 86 -34.51 -15.47 -15.14
C SER A 86 -33.88 -15.56 -13.75
N ILE A 87 -34.68 -15.73 -12.69
CA ILE A 87 -34.20 -15.84 -11.31
C ILE A 87 -33.97 -17.33 -10.99
N PRO A 88 -32.79 -17.73 -10.47
CA PRO A 88 -32.53 -19.12 -10.11
C PRO A 88 -33.53 -19.66 -9.08
N ALA A 89 -33.99 -20.89 -9.30
CA ALA A 89 -35.00 -21.53 -8.45
C ALA A 89 -34.60 -21.56 -6.97
N PHE A 90 -33.31 -21.78 -6.66
CA PHE A 90 -32.84 -21.81 -5.26
C PHE A 90 -33.08 -20.51 -4.49
N ILE A 91 -33.18 -19.35 -5.18
CA ILE A 91 -33.49 -18.06 -4.54
C ILE A 91 -34.97 -17.98 -4.20
N ILE A 92 -35.83 -18.34 -5.17
CA ILE A 92 -37.28 -18.34 -5.01
C ILE A 92 -37.70 -19.35 -3.94
N ASP A 93 -37.17 -20.57 -4.02
CA ASP A 93 -37.47 -21.65 -3.09
C ASP A 93 -37.00 -21.31 -1.67
N TYR A 94 -35.85 -20.66 -1.52
CA TYR A 94 -35.37 -20.24 -0.20
C TYR A 94 -36.26 -19.15 0.41
N LEU A 95 -36.60 -18.12 -0.38
CA LEU A 95 -37.43 -17.00 0.09
C LEU A 95 -38.88 -17.41 0.40
N ALA A 96 -39.36 -18.54 -0.14
CA ALA A 96 -40.70 -19.05 0.16
C ALA A 96 -40.89 -19.34 1.66
N ASP A 97 -39.86 -19.86 2.32
CA ASP A 97 -39.94 -20.32 3.70
C ASP A 97 -38.95 -19.61 4.64
N HIS A 98 -37.93 -18.93 4.10
CA HIS A 98 -36.80 -18.42 4.90
C HIS A 98 -36.27 -17.06 4.42
N GLU A 99 -35.76 -16.27 5.37
CA GLU A 99 -34.84 -15.15 5.12
C GLU A 99 -33.49 -15.49 5.78
N GLY A 100 -32.38 -15.07 5.19
CA GLY A 100 -31.04 -15.32 5.75
C GLY A 100 -29.93 -15.36 4.72
N ILE A 101 -28.70 -15.62 5.17
CA ILE A 101 -27.56 -15.72 4.25
C ILE A 101 -27.62 -17.03 3.49
N ARG A 102 -27.76 -16.93 2.17
CA ARG A 102 -27.84 -18.11 1.30
C ARG A 102 -26.55 -18.41 0.56
N LEU A 103 -25.70 -17.39 0.37
CA LEU A 103 -24.42 -17.48 -0.32
C LEU A 103 -23.35 -16.71 0.46
N TYR A 104 -22.13 -17.23 0.43
CA TYR A 104 -20.94 -16.50 0.84
C TYR A 104 -19.84 -16.72 -0.17
N ALA A 105 -19.10 -15.65 -0.46
CA ALA A 105 -18.06 -15.65 -1.47
C ALA A 105 -16.70 -15.35 -0.84
N LEU A 106 -15.70 -16.11 -1.26
CA LEU A 106 -14.30 -15.87 -0.98
C LEU A 106 -13.66 -15.22 -2.20
N SER A 107 -12.80 -14.24 -1.97
CA SER A 107 -12.05 -13.58 -3.02
C SER A 107 -10.93 -14.48 -3.50
N THR A 108 -10.81 -14.66 -4.81
CA THR A 108 -9.66 -15.28 -5.46
C THR A 108 -9.01 -14.30 -6.44
N SER A 109 -7.69 -14.36 -6.59
CA SER A 109 -6.99 -13.56 -7.61
C SER A 109 -7.06 -14.18 -9.01
N SER A 110 -7.58 -15.41 -9.15
CA SER A 110 -7.80 -16.07 -10.45
C SER A 110 -8.82 -17.19 -10.30
N ALA A 111 -10.01 -17.02 -10.87
CA ALA A 111 -11.05 -18.04 -10.87
C ALA A 111 -10.59 -19.31 -11.64
N ASP A 112 -9.85 -19.14 -12.73
CA ASP A 112 -9.30 -20.27 -13.50
C ASP A 112 -8.31 -21.12 -12.69
N SER A 113 -7.35 -20.47 -12.01
CA SER A 113 -6.36 -21.18 -11.19
C SER A 113 -7.02 -21.90 -10.02
N THR A 114 -8.04 -21.28 -9.43
CA THR A 114 -8.88 -21.87 -8.37
C THR A 114 -9.62 -23.10 -8.90
N SER A 115 -10.22 -23.02 -10.09
CA SER A 115 -10.92 -24.14 -10.74
C SER A 115 -10.00 -25.32 -11.02
N LEU A 116 -8.81 -25.05 -11.56
CA LEU A 116 -7.79 -26.07 -11.83
C LEU A 116 -7.33 -26.76 -10.54
N TRP A 117 -7.10 -25.99 -9.48
CA TRP A 117 -6.75 -26.53 -8.18
C TRP A 117 -7.84 -27.46 -7.64
N LEU A 118 -9.09 -26.99 -7.55
CA LEU A 118 -10.19 -27.78 -7.02
C LEU A 118 -10.42 -29.08 -7.81
N LYS A 119 -10.35 -29.01 -9.15
CA LYS A 119 -10.41 -30.21 -10.01
C LYS A 119 -9.27 -31.17 -9.74
N SER A 120 -8.05 -30.68 -9.47
CA SER A 120 -6.90 -31.53 -9.10
C SER A 120 -7.09 -32.25 -7.76
N GLN A 121 -7.89 -31.69 -6.86
CA GLN A 121 -8.27 -32.28 -5.57
C GLN A 121 -9.53 -33.16 -5.67
N GLY A 122 -10.06 -33.37 -6.88
CA GLY A 122 -11.20 -34.25 -7.14
C GLY A 122 -12.57 -33.60 -6.97
N PHE A 123 -12.65 -32.27 -6.84
CA PHE A 123 -13.93 -31.56 -6.79
C PHE A 123 -14.52 -31.37 -8.18
N GLU A 124 -15.83 -31.59 -8.30
CA GLU A 124 -16.62 -31.13 -9.43
C GLU A 124 -17.02 -29.67 -9.19
N VAL A 125 -16.71 -28.81 -10.16
CA VAL A 125 -17.04 -27.38 -10.13
C VAL A 125 -17.51 -26.95 -11.51
N ASP A 126 -18.32 -25.91 -11.55
CA ASP A 126 -18.82 -25.35 -12.79
C ASP A 126 -17.70 -24.71 -13.64
N SER A 127 -18.06 -24.32 -14.86
CA SER A 127 -17.22 -23.47 -15.68
C SER A 127 -17.16 -22.06 -15.07
N VAL A 128 -16.01 -21.40 -15.18
CA VAL A 128 -15.85 -20.01 -14.75
C VAL A 128 -16.84 -19.14 -15.52
N ASN A 129 -17.61 -18.33 -14.79
CA ASN A 129 -18.64 -17.47 -15.34
C ASN A 129 -18.24 -16.00 -15.21
N SER A 130 -18.21 -15.27 -16.33
CA SER A 130 -17.91 -13.84 -16.35
C SER A 130 -19.20 -13.02 -16.37
N PHE A 131 -19.30 -12.01 -15.52
CA PHE A 131 -20.42 -11.06 -15.50
C PHE A 131 -19.96 -9.62 -15.23
N ARG A 132 -20.77 -8.66 -15.67
CA ARG A 132 -20.56 -7.22 -15.48
C ARG A 132 -21.59 -6.66 -14.54
N THR A 133 -21.17 -5.76 -13.65
CA THR A 133 -22.09 -5.10 -12.71
C THR A 133 -22.66 -3.77 -13.23
N SER A 134 -22.35 -3.32 -14.45
CA SER A 134 -22.95 -2.15 -15.11
C SER A 134 -22.76 -2.12 -16.64
N GLU A 135 -23.47 -1.24 -17.35
CA GLU A 135 -23.38 -1.05 -18.81
C GLU A 135 -22.03 -0.47 -19.28
N VAL A 136 -21.74 -0.62 -20.58
CA VAL A 136 -20.48 -0.23 -21.24
C VAL A 136 -20.32 1.29 -21.29
N SER A 137 -19.35 1.82 -20.55
CA SER A 137 -18.80 3.16 -20.81
C SER A 137 -17.81 3.09 -21.99
N ASN A 138 -17.91 4.05 -22.92
CA ASN A 138 -17.04 4.17 -24.10
C ASN A 138 -15.69 4.83 -23.84
N ASN A 139 -15.37 5.19 -22.60
CA ASN A 139 -14.08 5.73 -22.21
C ASN A 139 -13.55 4.96 -21.01
N TRP A 140 -12.23 4.78 -20.93
CA TRP A 140 -11.56 4.13 -19.80
C TRP A 140 -11.11 5.22 -18.82
N SER A 141 -11.75 5.28 -17.68
CA SER A 141 -11.41 6.02 -16.47
C SER A 141 -11.64 5.10 -15.27
N ARG A 142 -10.87 5.31 -14.20
CA ARG A 142 -11.07 4.64 -12.90
C ARG A 142 -12.48 4.91 -12.32
N ASP A 143 -13.16 5.93 -12.85
CA ASP A 143 -14.50 6.36 -12.46
C ASP A 143 -15.63 5.80 -13.35
N ASP A 144 -15.33 5.21 -14.52
CA ASP A 144 -16.35 4.77 -15.51
C ASP A 144 -16.19 3.31 -16.00
N GLY A 145 -15.09 2.63 -15.65
CA GLY A 145 -14.86 1.21 -15.92
C GLY A 145 -15.65 0.33 -14.96
N SER A 146 -16.72 -0.31 -15.44
CA SER A 146 -17.48 -1.30 -14.67
C SER A 146 -16.57 -2.40 -14.12
N MET A 147 -16.73 -2.79 -12.86
CA MET A 147 -15.99 -3.93 -12.29
C MET A 147 -16.43 -5.22 -12.99
N ASN A 148 -15.55 -5.80 -13.80
CA ASN A 148 -15.75 -7.14 -14.35
C ASN A 148 -15.47 -8.16 -13.25
N ARG A 149 -16.35 -9.16 -13.10
CA ARG A 149 -16.19 -10.24 -12.14
C ARG A 149 -16.20 -11.60 -12.85
N ASN A 150 -15.34 -12.50 -12.39
CA ASN A 150 -15.49 -13.93 -12.65
C ASN A 150 -15.98 -14.61 -11.37
N SER A 151 -16.94 -15.53 -11.48
CA SER A 151 -17.31 -16.43 -10.40
C SER A 151 -17.00 -17.88 -10.74
N LEU A 152 -16.68 -18.64 -9.72
CA LEU A 152 -16.60 -20.09 -9.74
C LEU A 152 -17.45 -20.65 -8.61
N ASP A 153 -18.35 -21.55 -8.96
CA ASP A 153 -19.30 -22.21 -8.07
C ASP A 153 -19.10 -23.73 -8.16
N PHE A 154 -19.47 -24.46 -7.10
CA PHE A 154 -19.56 -25.93 -7.16
C PHE A 154 -20.77 -26.37 -7.98
N ASN A 155 -21.87 -25.63 -7.86
CA ASN A 155 -23.10 -25.77 -8.64
C ASN A 155 -23.87 -24.45 -8.56
N ARG A 156 -23.96 -23.71 -9.67
CA ARG A 156 -24.59 -22.40 -9.74
C ARG A 156 -26.11 -22.47 -9.70
N GLU A 157 -26.69 -23.52 -10.28
CA GLU A 157 -28.15 -23.70 -10.35
C GLU A 157 -28.72 -24.13 -9.00
N ALA A 158 -27.94 -24.89 -8.21
CA ALA A 158 -28.29 -25.30 -6.86
C ALA A 158 -27.07 -25.24 -5.92
N PRO A 159 -26.65 -24.04 -5.48
CA PRO A 159 -25.46 -23.87 -4.64
C PRO A 159 -25.64 -24.53 -3.28
N MET A 160 -24.67 -25.34 -2.85
CA MET A 160 -24.61 -25.87 -1.49
C MET A 160 -24.32 -24.73 -0.50
N ALA A 161 -25.25 -24.44 0.42
CA ALA A 161 -25.14 -23.27 1.30
C ALA A 161 -23.97 -23.31 2.29
N HIS A 162 -23.42 -24.50 2.57
CA HIS A 162 -22.25 -24.67 3.42
C HIS A 162 -20.92 -24.50 2.68
N LEU A 163 -20.90 -24.46 1.34
CA LEU A 163 -19.69 -24.28 0.54
C LEU A 163 -19.55 -22.84 0.00
N PRO A 164 -18.31 -22.33 -0.13
CA PRO A 164 -18.08 -20.99 -0.66
C PRO A 164 -18.27 -20.93 -2.17
N ARG A 165 -18.65 -19.75 -2.65
CA ARG A 165 -18.36 -19.29 -4.02
C ARG A 165 -16.98 -18.65 -4.07
N PHE A 166 -16.31 -18.68 -5.21
CA PHE A 166 -15.07 -17.93 -5.44
C PHE A 166 -15.31 -16.79 -6.42
N VAL A 167 -14.90 -15.57 -6.06
CA VAL A 167 -15.09 -14.37 -6.88
C VAL A 167 -13.75 -13.69 -7.15
N GLU A 168 -13.46 -13.51 -8.43
CA GLU A 168 -12.35 -12.70 -8.92
C GLU A 168 -12.88 -11.37 -9.45
N LYS A 169 -12.26 -10.27 -9.04
CA LYS A 169 -12.47 -8.94 -9.59
C LYS A 169 -11.39 -8.70 -10.65
N THR A 170 -11.71 -8.85 -11.92
CA THR A 170 -10.66 -8.97 -12.97
C THR A 170 -9.93 -7.66 -13.26
N THR A 171 -10.47 -6.52 -12.83
CA THR A 171 -9.82 -5.20 -12.92
C THR A 171 -9.14 -4.79 -11.62
N PHE A 172 -9.12 -5.67 -10.62
CA PHE A 172 -8.58 -5.39 -9.30
C PHE A 172 -7.12 -5.85 -9.21
N ASP A 173 -6.24 -4.92 -8.84
CA ASP A 173 -4.83 -5.22 -8.59
C ASP A 173 -4.66 -5.84 -7.20
N TYR A 174 -4.86 -7.17 -7.15
CA TYR A 174 -4.74 -7.97 -5.94
C TYR A 174 -3.36 -7.85 -5.29
N LYS A 175 -2.31 -7.90 -6.11
CA LYS A 175 -0.92 -7.84 -5.63
C LYS A 175 -0.67 -6.49 -4.96
N LYS A 176 -0.93 -5.39 -5.66
CA LYS A 176 -0.73 -4.04 -5.13
C LYS A 176 -1.59 -3.77 -3.90
N THR A 177 -2.82 -4.28 -3.85
CA THR A 177 -3.68 -4.09 -2.67
C THR A 177 -3.12 -4.81 -1.45
N ASN A 178 -2.59 -6.02 -1.64
CA ASN A 178 -1.97 -6.77 -0.54
C ASN A 178 -0.67 -6.12 -0.07
N GLU A 179 0.16 -5.65 -1.02
CA GLU A 179 1.41 -4.94 -0.73
C GLU A 179 1.15 -3.59 -0.04
N GLN A 180 0.11 -2.85 -0.45
CA GLN A 180 -0.24 -1.54 0.09
C GLN A 180 -1.46 -1.59 1.02
N TRP A 181 -1.60 -2.66 1.79
CA TRP A 181 -2.81 -2.87 2.59
C TRP A 181 -3.08 -1.72 3.55
N ARG A 182 -2.04 -1.18 4.20
CA ARG A 182 -2.19 -0.07 5.16
C ARG A 182 -2.77 1.15 4.46
N THR A 183 -2.29 1.44 3.25
CA THR A 183 -2.82 2.50 2.40
C THR A 183 -4.31 2.30 2.10
N TYR A 184 -4.70 1.12 1.59
CA TYR A 184 -6.08 0.87 1.20
C TYR A 184 -7.04 0.83 2.40
N TYR A 185 -6.67 0.12 3.47
CA TYR A 185 -7.51 0.01 4.66
C TYR A 185 -7.77 1.38 5.27
N SER A 186 -6.69 2.12 5.56
CA SER A 186 -6.82 3.38 6.28
C SER A 186 -7.54 4.45 5.43
N TYR A 187 -7.36 4.47 4.11
CA TYR A 187 -8.16 5.33 3.23
C TYR A 187 -9.64 4.96 3.28
N ASN A 188 -9.99 3.67 3.15
CA ASN A 188 -11.38 3.23 3.25
C ASN A 188 -11.98 3.58 4.62
N ARG A 189 -11.20 3.45 5.70
CA ARG A 189 -11.59 3.75 7.09
C ARG A 189 -12.00 5.21 7.30
N MET A 190 -11.43 6.14 6.54
CA MET A 190 -11.78 7.57 6.61
C MET A 190 -13.18 7.85 6.07
N TYR A 191 -13.56 7.20 4.97
CA TYR A 191 -14.81 7.50 4.26
C TYR A 191 -15.95 6.55 4.63
N ARG A 192 -15.64 5.29 5.00
CA ARG A 192 -16.61 4.24 5.34
C ARG A 192 -16.81 4.15 6.85
N LYS A 193 -17.57 5.12 7.38
CA LYS A 193 -17.98 5.14 8.79
C LYS A 193 -19.41 4.63 8.94
N HIS A 194 -19.64 3.66 9.81
CA HIS A 194 -20.97 3.14 10.13
C HIS A 194 -21.42 3.68 11.50
N PRO A 195 -22.71 4.04 11.69
CA PRO A 195 -23.23 4.44 13.00
C PRO A 195 -22.90 3.47 14.14
N ASN A 196 -22.96 2.16 13.89
CA ASN A 196 -22.61 1.12 14.86
C ASN A 196 -21.10 0.86 14.99
N GLY A 197 -20.25 1.56 14.25
CA GLY A 197 -18.79 1.41 14.29
C GLY A 197 -18.22 0.18 13.59
N VAL A 198 -18.99 -0.57 12.79
CA VAL A 198 -18.45 -1.71 12.04
C VAL A 198 -17.39 -1.32 11.02
N VAL A 199 -16.35 -2.15 10.90
CA VAL A 199 -15.19 -1.92 10.03
C VAL A 199 -14.97 -3.03 9.02
N GLY A 200 -15.50 -4.23 9.27
CA GLY A 200 -15.21 -5.40 8.46
C GLY A 200 -15.86 -6.69 8.94
N ILE A 201 -15.79 -7.74 8.12
CA ILE A 201 -16.22 -9.11 8.45
C ILE A 201 -14.99 -9.91 8.85
N SER A 202 -14.97 -10.43 10.07
CA SER A 202 -13.86 -11.23 10.62
C SER A 202 -14.14 -12.71 10.73
N ALA A 203 -15.40 -13.15 10.67
CA ALA A 203 -15.70 -14.57 10.51
C ALA A 203 -17.02 -14.85 9.78
N VAL A 204 -17.03 -15.92 8.99
CA VAL A 204 -18.24 -16.56 8.47
C VAL A 204 -18.50 -17.82 9.28
N LYS A 205 -19.70 -17.95 9.85
CA LYS A 205 -20.09 -19.10 10.71
C LYS A 205 -21.07 -20.00 9.95
N VAL A 206 -20.64 -21.22 9.67
CA VAL A 206 -21.36 -22.22 8.86
C VAL A 206 -21.77 -23.39 9.74
N ALA A 207 -23.05 -23.72 9.73
CA ALA A 207 -23.62 -24.89 10.39
C ALA A 207 -23.47 -26.11 9.47
N VAL A 208 -22.95 -27.21 10.02
CA VAL A 208 -22.74 -28.48 9.30
C VAL A 208 -23.23 -29.66 10.14
N SER A 209 -23.87 -30.63 9.48
CA SER A 209 -24.42 -31.82 10.14
C SER A 209 -23.33 -32.85 10.45
N ASP A 210 -22.33 -33.01 9.58
CA ASP A 210 -21.16 -33.88 9.78
C ASP A 210 -19.86 -33.05 9.78
N LEU A 211 -19.52 -32.53 10.95
CA LEU A 211 -18.31 -31.71 11.14
C LEU A 211 -17.04 -32.43 10.68
N ARG A 212 -16.93 -33.75 10.91
CA ARG A 212 -15.73 -34.51 10.55
C ARG A 212 -15.55 -34.59 9.04
N SER A 213 -16.63 -34.88 8.32
CA SER A 213 -16.61 -34.90 6.86
C SER A 213 -16.34 -33.51 6.27
N SER A 214 -16.98 -32.47 6.81
CA SER A 214 -16.75 -31.09 6.38
C SER A 214 -15.31 -30.65 6.62
N ILE A 215 -14.70 -30.98 7.76
CA ILE A 215 -13.28 -30.68 8.03
C ILE A 215 -12.38 -31.24 6.94
N GLU A 216 -12.54 -32.52 6.59
CA GLU A 216 -11.72 -33.15 5.56
C GLU A 216 -11.97 -32.53 4.19
N THR A 217 -13.21 -32.13 3.91
CA THR A 217 -13.57 -31.42 2.68
C THR A 217 -12.82 -30.09 2.56
N PHE A 218 -12.85 -29.24 3.59
CA PHE A 218 -12.16 -27.95 3.60
C PHE A 218 -10.63 -28.10 3.63
N LYS A 219 -10.08 -29.10 4.31
CA LYS A 219 -8.65 -29.43 4.22
C LYS A 219 -8.24 -29.81 2.80
N ASN A 220 -9.03 -30.66 2.13
CA ASN A 220 -8.75 -31.09 0.76
C ASN A 220 -8.86 -29.92 -0.25
N MET A 221 -9.70 -28.92 0.02
CA MET A 221 -9.70 -27.67 -0.77
C MET A 221 -8.41 -26.85 -0.58
N GLY A 222 -7.67 -27.04 0.51
CA GLY A 222 -6.43 -26.32 0.82
C GLY A 222 -6.58 -25.22 1.89
N PHE A 223 -7.61 -25.27 2.73
CA PHE A 223 -7.74 -24.34 3.85
C PHE A 223 -6.80 -24.69 5.01
N ASN A 224 -6.22 -23.65 5.61
CA ASN A 224 -5.33 -23.78 6.77
C ASN A 224 -6.14 -23.83 8.06
N VAL A 225 -5.93 -24.88 8.85
CA VAL A 225 -6.60 -25.06 10.14
C VAL A 225 -5.99 -24.17 11.21
N ILE A 226 -6.83 -23.44 11.94
CA ILE A 226 -6.48 -22.73 13.18
C ILE A 226 -6.74 -23.64 14.37
N GLU A 227 -7.93 -24.21 14.44
CA GLU A 227 -8.42 -24.96 15.60
C GLU A 227 -9.45 -26.00 15.15
N ILE A 228 -9.41 -27.19 15.74
CA ILE A 228 -10.44 -28.24 15.58
C ILE A 228 -10.73 -28.85 16.94
N ASN A 229 -12.00 -28.96 17.28
CA ASN A 229 -12.51 -29.80 18.36
C ASN A 229 -13.82 -30.49 17.92
N ASP A 230 -14.47 -31.22 18.82
CA ASP A 230 -15.68 -32.01 18.50
C ASP A 230 -16.89 -31.14 18.11
N GLN A 231 -16.87 -29.84 18.43
CA GLN A 231 -17.97 -28.91 18.21
C GLN A 231 -17.72 -27.93 17.06
N ILE A 232 -16.47 -27.48 16.90
CA ILE A 232 -16.09 -26.39 16.01
C ILE A 232 -14.79 -26.70 15.26
N ALA A 233 -14.72 -26.30 13.99
CA ALA A 233 -13.47 -26.17 13.24
C ALA A 233 -13.30 -24.75 12.71
N ARG A 234 -12.12 -24.15 12.92
CA ARG A 234 -11.78 -22.80 12.47
C ARG A 234 -10.66 -22.86 11.45
N PHE A 235 -10.86 -22.20 10.32
CA PHE A 235 -9.90 -22.10 9.23
C PHE A 235 -9.47 -20.65 9.04
N SER A 236 -8.18 -20.44 8.81
CA SER A 236 -7.63 -19.13 8.49
C SER A 236 -8.01 -18.75 7.06
N LEU A 237 -8.52 -17.53 6.91
CA LEU A 237 -8.61 -16.84 5.63
C LEU A 237 -7.47 -15.82 5.56
N PHE A 238 -7.66 -14.78 4.74
CA PHE A 238 -6.70 -13.69 4.59
C PHE A 238 -6.74 -12.76 5.81
N ARG A 239 -5.57 -12.30 6.26
CA ARG A 239 -5.40 -11.46 7.47
C ARG A 239 -5.99 -12.16 8.70
N ASN A 240 -6.81 -11.45 9.49
CA ASN A 240 -7.42 -11.96 10.72
C ASN A 240 -8.82 -12.56 10.49
N GLN A 241 -9.19 -12.84 9.23
CA GLN A 241 -10.50 -13.40 8.90
C GLN A 241 -10.51 -14.93 9.05
N GLU A 242 -11.69 -15.46 9.38
CA GLU A 242 -11.88 -16.89 9.61
C GLU A 242 -13.10 -17.44 8.88
N LEU A 243 -13.04 -18.72 8.55
CA LEU A 243 -14.21 -19.55 8.26
C LEU A 243 -14.40 -20.54 9.41
N GLN A 244 -15.59 -20.57 9.99
CA GLN A 244 -15.89 -21.43 11.14
C GLN A 244 -16.98 -22.42 10.78
N LEU A 245 -16.71 -23.70 10.97
CA LEU A 245 -17.70 -24.78 10.86
C LEU A 245 -18.15 -25.16 12.27
N HIS A 246 -19.47 -25.22 12.46
CA HIS A 246 -20.11 -25.52 13.73
C HIS A 246 -20.98 -26.77 13.55
N SER A 247 -20.78 -27.78 14.40
CA SER A 247 -21.61 -28.98 14.42
C SER A 247 -22.97 -28.72 15.09
N GLU A 248 -23.94 -29.59 14.85
CA GLU A 248 -25.21 -29.62 15.60
C GLU A 248 -25.03 -29.69 17.14
N THR A 249 -23.88 -30.18 17.62
CA THR A 249 -23.60 -30.31 19.05
C THR A 249 -22.89 -29.09 19.65
N SER A 250 -22.61 -28.06 18.85
CA SER A 250 -21.90 -26.86 19.32
C SER A 250 -22.79 -25.98 20.20
N ASP A 251 -24.01 -25.72 19.76
CA ASP A 251 -25.03 -24.94 20.47
C ASP A 251 -26.42 -25.30 19.93
N LYS A 252 -27.45 -25.12 20.75
CA LYS A 252 -28.86 -25.23 20.38
C LYS A 252 -29.21 -24.37 19.16
N VAL A 253 -28.66 -23.16 19.04
CA VAL A 253 -28.91 -22.29 17.87
C VAL A 253 -28.50 -22.98 16.56
N VAL A 254 -27.38 -23.71 16.57
CA VAL A 254 -26.87 -24.43 15.41
C VAL A 254 -27.72 -25.67 15.13
N ALA A 255 -28.10 -26.41 16.18
CA ALA A 255 -29.00 -27.56 16.06
C ALA A 255 -30.36 -27.16 15.45
N ASP A 256 -30.96 -26.09 15.98
CA ASP A 256 -32.24 -25.56 15.52
C ASP A 256 -32.12 -25.11 14.05
N PHE A 257 -31.06 -24.36 13.70
CA PHE A 257 -30.79 -23.94 12.32
C PHE A 257 -30.69 -25.12 11.35
N ILE A 258 -29.90 -26.16 11.67
CA ILE A 258 -29.75 -27.35 10.81
C ILE A 258 -31.10 -28.06 10.65
N SER A 259 -31.87 -28.17 11.73
CA SER A 259 -33.17 -28.86 11.70
C SER A 259 -34.23 -28.13 10.85
N GLU A 260 -34.19 -26.79 10.83
CA GLU A 260 -35.16 -25.96 10.13
C GLU A 260 -34.76 -25.67 8.68
N ARG A 261 -33.46 -25.47 8.42
CA ARG A 261 -32.94 -24.88 7.17
C ARG A 261 -31.90 -25.74 6.47
N GLY A 262 -31.39 -26.79 7.14
CA GLY A 262 -30.25 -27.57 6.69
C GLY A 262 -28.90 -26.88 6.94
N GLU A 263 -27.84 -27.38 6.30
CA GLU A 263 -26.49 -26.84 6.44
C GLU A 263 -26.34 -25.51 5.71
N GLY A 264 -25.64 -24.53 6.30
CA GLY A 264 -25.49 -23.21 5.71
C GLY A 264 -24.93 -22.16 6.65
N VAL A 265 -24.85 -20.92 6.18
CA VAL A 265 -24.36 -19.80 7.00
C VAL A 265 -25.45 -19.36 7.97
N PHE A 266 -25.22 -19.57 9.27
CA PHE A 266 -26.16 -19.15 10.32
C PHE A 266 -25.77 -17.82 10.97
N GLY A 267 -24.50 -17.40 10.83
CA GLY A 267 -24.03 -16.17 11.46
C GLY A 267 -22.78 -15.56 10.84
N VAL A 268 -22.57 -14.30 11.18
CA VAL A 268 -21.41 -13.49 10.78
C VAL A 268 -20.83 -12.79 11.99
N ARG A 269 -19.50 -12.76 12.06
CA ARG A 269 -18.77 -11.92 13.01
C ARG A 269 -18.18 -10.70 12.31
N PHE A 270 -18.48 -9.54 12.86
CA PHE A 270 -17.97 -8.25 12.45
C PHE A 270 -16.93 -7.72 13.44
N GLU A 271 -15.93 -7.01 12.92
CA GLU A 271 -15.06 -6.17 13.74
C GLU A 271 -15.63 -4.74 13.84
N VAL A 272 -15.49 -4.12 15.00
CA VAL A 272 -15.93 -2.75 15.27
C VAL A 272 -14.83 -1.88 15.86
N GLU A 273 -14.89 -0.57 15.59
CA GLU A 273 -13.87 0.39 16.05
C GLU A 273 -13.74 0.39 17.57
N ASN A 274 -14.89 0.36 18.25
CA ASN A 274 -14.96 0.39 19.69
C ASN A 274 -16.23 -0.35 20.15
N LEU A 275 -16.02 -1.51 20.77
CA LEU A 275 -17.10 -2.41 21.17
C LEU A 275 -18.07 -1.77 22.17
N ASP A 276 -17.59 -0.94 23.09
CA ASP A 276 -18.45 -0.26 24.07
C ASP A 276 -19.41 0.71 23.37
N THR A 277 -18.92 1.48 22.40
CA THR A 277 -19.76 2.40 21.62
C THR A 277 -20.75 1.66 20.73
N THR A 278 -20.35 0.54 20.12
CA THR A 278 -21.27 -0.34 19.37
C THR A 278 -22.36 -0.89 20.27
N THR A 279 -21.98 -1.38 21.46
CA THR A 279 -22.91 -1.92 22.46
C THR A 279 -23.92 -0.86 22.88
N ALA A 280 -23.46 0.37 23.16
CA ALA A 280 -24.33 1.48 23.53
C ALA A 280 -25.28 1.88 22.39
N TYR A 281 -24.81 1.89 21.15
CA TYR A 281 -25.64 2.15 19.97
C TYR A 281 -26.76 1.10 19.86
N LEU A 282 -26.41 -0.19 19.86
CA LEU A 282 -27.37 -1.28 19.71
C LEU A 282 -28.39 -1.31 20.86
N LYS A 283 -27.96 -1.08 22.11
CA LYS A 283 -28.88 -0.98 23.27
C LYS A 283 -29.84 0.21 23.19
N SER A 284 -29.54 1.22 22.38
CA SER A 284 -30.42 2.37 22.19
C SER A 284 -31.48 2.13 21.11
N SER A 285 -31.25 1.15 20.22
CA SER A 285 -32.11 0.84 19.08
C SER A 285 -32.87 -0.49 19.21
N LEU A 286 -32.39 -1.41 20.04
CA LEU A 286 -32.96 -2.73 20.33
C LEU A 286 -33.34 -2.86 21.80
N ASN A 287 -34.30 -3.74 22.11
CA ASN A 287 -34.64 -4.06 23.50
C ASN A 287 -33.55 -4.96 24.14
N GLU A 288 -33.49 -4.97 25.48
CA GLU A 288 -32.42 -5.69 26.20
C GLU A 288 -32.47 -7.21 25.99
N ASP A 289 -33.66 -7.77 25.79
CA ASP A 289 -33.90 -9.19 25.47
C ASP A 289 -33.56 -9.55 24.01
N GLU A 290 -33.36 -8.56 23.15
CA GLU A 290 -33.00 -8.73 21.73
C GLU A 290 -31.48 -8.73 21.51
N LEU A 291 -30.69 -8.67 22.58
CA LEU A 291 -29.24 -8.59 22.56
C LEU A 291 -28.61 -9.55 23.56
N ASN A 292 -27.68 -10.37 23.09
CA ASN A 292 -26.82 -11.16 23.95
C ASN A 292 -25.44 -10.51 24.03
N TYR A 293 -25.10 -9.94 25.19
CA TYR A 293 -23.83 -9.25 25.39
C TYR A 293 -22.98 -9.93 26.46
N ASP A 294 -21.73 -10.20 26.10
CA ASP A 294 -20.64 -10.42 27.03
C ASP A 294 -19.60 -9.30 26.84
N GLN A 295 -18.71 -9.06 27.82
CA GLN A 295 -17.74 -7.96 27.75
C GLN A 295 -16.82 -7.97 26.51
N LYS A 296 -16.79 -9.05 25.72
CA LYS A 296 -15.94 -9.23 24.55
C LYS A 296 -16.72 -9.32 23.23
N VAL A 297 -18.01 -9.65 23.28
CA VAL A 297 -18.86 -9.87 22.11
C VAL A 297 -20.27 -9.35 22.35
N VAL A 298 -20.81 -8.59 21.40
CA VAL A 298 -22.25 -8.30 21.31
C VAL A 298 -22.86 -9.18 20.23
N ARG A 299 -24.01 -9.81 20.50
CA ARG A 299 -24.72 -10.63 19.53
C ARG A 299 -26.14 -10.13 19.34
N VAL A 300 -26.57 -10.02 18.08
CA VAL A 300 -27.96 -9.85 17.68
C VAL A 300 -28.46 -11.23 17.22
N PRO A 301 -29.38 -11.86 17.95
CA PRO A 301 -29.97 -13.14 17.57
C PRO A 301 -30.65 -13.11 16.19
N SER A 302 -30.76 -14.29 15.57
CA SER A 302 -31.21 -14.44 14.18
C SER A 302 -32.62 -13.89 13.91
N GLU A 303 -33.50 -13.96 14.90
CA GLU A 303 -34.88 -13.47 14.86
C GLU A 303 -34.97 -11.94 14.77
N TYR A 304 -33.90 -11.23 15.14
CA TYR A 304 -33.78 -9.76 15.06
C TYR A 304 -32.87 -9.29 13.91
N ALA A 305 -32.42 -10.22 13.06
CA ALA A 305 -31.50 -9.91 11.97
C ALA A 305 -31.78 -10.75 10.71
N PHE A 306 -33.07 -10.97 10.41
CA PHE A 306 -33.55 -11.62 9.18
C PHE A 306 -32.96 -13.02 8.99
N GLY A 307 -32.96 -13.83 10.05
CA GLY A 307 -32.50 -15.22 10.04
C GLY A 307 -30.98 -15.40 10.11
N VAL A 308 -30.24 -14.38 10.56
CA VAL A 308 -28.78 -14.39 10.67
C VAL A 308 -28.34 -13.91 12.04
N GLU A 309 -27.50 -14.67 12.73
CA GLU A 309 -26.84 -14.17 13.94
C GLU A 309 -25.72 -13.17 13.58
N LEU A 310 -25.77 -11.96 14.16
CA LEU A 310 -24.71 -10.96 13.98
C LEU A 310 -23.89 -10.86 15.26
N GLU A 311 -22.60 -11.18 15.20
CA GLU A 311 -21.65 -10.97 16.30
C GLU A 311 -20.78 -9.74 16.02
N PHE A 312 -20.51 -8.93 17.04
CA PHE A 312 -19.62 -7.77 16.98
C PHE A 312 -18.51 -7.93 18.00
N VAL A 313 -17.25 -7.79 17.54
CA VAL A 313 -16.06 -7.87 18.37
C VAL A 313 -15.15 -6.67 18.15
N GLN A 314 -14.40 -6.29 19.17
CA GLN A 314 -13.40 -5.23 19.09
C GLN A 314 -12.36 -5.56 18.00
N GLU A 315 -12.09 -4.62 17.09
CA GLU A 315 -11.01 -4.78 16.11
C GLU A 315 -9.64 -4.93 16.80
N SER A 316 -8.69 -5.58 16.13
CA SER A 316 -7.35 -5.75 16.68
C SER A 316 -6.67 -4.39 16.93
N LYS A 317 -5.81 -4.34 17.96
CA LYS A 317 -5.07 -3.13 18.30
C LYS A 317 -4.23 -2.62 17.12
N GLU A 318 -3.57 -3.52 16.40
CA GLU A 318 -2.75 -3.20 15.23
C GLU A 318 -3.58 -2.55 14.11
N GLN A 319 -4.76 -3.09 13.83
CA GLN A 319 -5.68 -2.54 12.84
C GLN A 319 -6.21 -1.16 13.24
N GLY A 320 -6.56 -0.98 14.53
CA GLY A 320 -6.97 0.32 15.07
C GLY A 320 -5.85 1.36 15.02
N GLU A 321 -4.61 0.99 15.37
CA GLU A 321 -3.44 1.87 15.28
C GLU A 321 -3.14 2.27 13.82
N MET A 322 -3.22 1.31 12.89
CA MET A 322 -3.08 1.55 11.44
C MET A 322 -4.13 2.54 10.92
N ALA A 323 -5.39 2.41 11.36
CA ALA A 323 -6.46 3.36 11.01
C ALA A 323 -6.22 4.75 11.61
N ALA A 324 -5.76 4.83 12.85
CA ALA A 324 -5.51 6.09 13.56
C ALA A 324 -4.42 6.95 12.89
N MET A 325 -3.49 6.31 12.16
CA MET A 325 -2.43 7.01 11.44
C MET A 325 -2.97 8.04 10.41
N LEU A 326 -4.22 7.93 9.95
CA LEU A 326 -4.82 8.78 8.92
C LEU A 326 -6.05 9.59 9.32
N SER A 327 -6.27 9.82 10.60
CA SER A 327 -7.33 10.75 10.99
C SER A 327 -6.97 12.20 10.61
N PHE A 328 -7.20 12.60 9.35
CA PHE A 328 -6.90 13.94 8.80
C PHE A 328 -7.96 15.00 9.14
N ASN A 329 -8.98 14.66 9.92
CA ASN A 329 -10.04 15.61 10.31
C ASN A 329 -9.53 16.70 11.27
N GLN A 330 -8.34 16.50 11.86
CA GLN A 330 -7.55 17.45 12.64
C GLN A 330 -6.06 17.21 12.34
N GLY A 331 -5.14 17.95 12.98
CA GLY A 331 -3.71 17.64 12.88
C GLY A 331 -3.40 16.17 13.19
N LEU A 332 -2.20 15.69 12.83
CA LEU A 332 -1.84 14.28 12.98
C LEU A 332 -2.02 13.80 14.43
N ALA A 333 -2.67 12.64 14.57
CA ALA A 333 -2.79 11.94 15.85
C ALA A 333 -1.41 11.64 16.45
N PRO A 334 -1.26 11.52 17.78
CA PRO A 334 0.03 11.28 18.45
C PRO A 334 0.80 10.08 17.87
N GLU A 335 0.10 9.00 17.57
CA GLU A 335 0.65 7.77 16.99
C GLU A 335 1.17 8.02 15.57
N ALA A 336 0.40 8.76 14.76
CA ALA A 336 0.78 9.15 13.40
C ALA A 336 2.02 10.06 13.41
N ARG A 337 2.09 11.03 14.33
CA ARG A 337 3.27 11.92 14.48
C ARG A 337 4.51 11.13 14.89
N LYS A 338 4.37 10.19 15.83
CA LYS A 338 5.48 9.32 16.26
C LYS A 338 5.98 8.45 15.11
N HIS A 339 5.05 7.87 14.33
CA HIS A 339 5.38 7.09 13.14
C HIS A 339 6.11 7.93 12.09
N ALA A 340 5.59 9.11 11.75
CA ALA A 340 6.21 10.06 10.82
C ALA A 340 7.64 10.45 11.25
N SER A 341 7.83 10.78 12.52
CA SER A 341 9.13 11.12 13.09
C SER A 341 10.11 9.95 13.03
N THR A 342 9.62 8.71 13.21
CA THR A 342 10.42 7.49 13.07
C THR A 342 10.87 7.27 11.63
N ILE A 343 9.95 7.41 10.66
CA ILE A 343 10.25 7.39 9.23
C ILE A 343 11.33 8.42 8.91
N TYR A 344 11.12 9.68 9.33
CA TYR A 344 12.06 10.76 9.08
C TYR A 344 13.46 10.45 9.64
N THR A 345 13.53 10.00 10.89
CA THR A 345 14.79 9.66 11.56
C THR A 345 15.50 8.50 10.85
N LYS A 346 14.77 7.48 10.42
CA LYS A 346 15.34 6.29 9.77
C LYS A 346 15.81 6.58 8.35
N TYR A 347 15.05 7.34 7.55
CA TYR A 347 15.23 7.43 6.09
C TYR A 347 15.57 8.82 5.54
N CYS A 348 15.53 9.88 6.35
CA CYS A 348 15.71 11.25 5.84
C CYS A 348 16.77 12.05 6.63
N ALA A 349 16.87 11.84 7.94
CA ALA A 349 17.72 12.62 8.83
C ALA A 349 19.21 12.55 8.48
N LEU A 350 19.68 11.42 7.91
CA LEU A 350 21.08 11.27 7.48
C LEU A 350 21.52 12.42 6.55
N CYS A 351 20.65 12.85 5.64
CA CYS A 351 20.95 13.93 4.70
C CYS A 351 20.35 15.27 5.13
N HIS A 352 19.11 15.27 5.65
CA HIS A 352 18.37 16.48 5.98
C HIS A 352 18.59 17.01 7.41
N GLY A 353 19.40 16.32 8.22
CA GLY A 353 19.69 16.67 9.62
C GLY A 353 18.60 16.21 10.60
N ASP A 354 18.95 16.02 11.87
CA ASP A 354 18.01 15.47 12.87
C ASP A 354 16.80 16.38 13.10
N ASN A 355 16.95 17.68 12.89
CA ASN A 355 15.87 18.66 13.02
C ASN A 355 15.45 19.28 11.68
N ARG A 356 15.64 18.60 10.53
CA ARG A 356 15.21 19.10 9.20
C ARG A 356 15.93 20.35 8.71
N GLU A 357 17.02 20.76 9.35
CA GLU A 357 17.77 21.97 8.98
C GLU A 357 18.36 21.91 7.57
N GLY A 358 18.60 20.72 7.02
CA GLY A 358 19.30 20.53 5.75
C GLY A 358 20.81 20.58 5.91
N TYR A 359 21.52 20.39 4.80
CA TYR A 359 22.98 20.50 4.68
C TYR A 359 23.79 19.53 5.56
N ALA A 360 23.16 18.51 6.17
CA ALA A 360 23.88 17.50 6.95
C ALA A 360 24.72 16.58 6.04
N ALA A 361 24.21 16.28 4.84
CA ALA A 361 24.98 15.70 3.75
C ALA A 361 24.58 16.34 2.41
N ASP A 362 25.55 16.50 1.51
CA ASP A 362 25.36 16.78 0.07
C ASP A 362 24.50 17.99 -0.27
N ASN A 363 24.57 19.02 0.58
CA ASN A 363 23.74 20.22 0.45
C ASN A 363 22.24 19.88 0.37
N ALA A 364 21.80 18.77 1.00
CA ALA A 364 20.41 18.37 1.02
C ALA A 364 19.55 19.54 1.54
N PRO A 365 18.46 19.92 0.83
CA PRO A 365 17.73 21.13 1.18
C PRO A 365 17.13 21.09 2.59
N SER A 366 16.97 22.27 3.19
CA SER A 366 16.25 22.41 4.45
C SER A 366 14.78 22.01 4.27
N LEU A 367 14.28 21.19 5.19
CA LEU A 367 12.87 20.84 5.33
C LEU A 367 12.21 21.60 6.50
N LYS A 368 12.87 22.66 7.00
CA LYS A 368 12.31 23.65 7.92
C LYS A 368 11.67 24.85 7.22
N SER A 369 12.05 25.14 5.98
CA SER A 369 11.55 26.31 5.24
C SER A 369 10.03 26.28 5.16
N LYS A 370 9.38 27.21 5.85
CA LYS A 370 7.92 27.35 5.84
C LYS A 370 7.45 27.74 4.45
N SER A 371 8.22 28.56 3.71
CA SER A 371 7.86 28.97 2.36
C SER A 371 7.91 27.80 1.36
N LEU A 372 8.91 26.91 1.46
CA LEU A 372 8.97 25.67 0.67
C LEU A 372 7.74 24.80 0.93
N LEU A 373 7.49 24.53 2.21
CA LEU A 373 6.45 23.61 2.61
C LEU A 373 5.05 24.17 2.29
N ALA A 374 4.80 25.44 2.58
CA ALA A 374 3.52 26.11 2.27
C ALA A 374 3.23 26.15 0.76
N THR A 375 4.23 26.39 -0.10
CA THR A 375 4.05 26.42 -1.56
C THR A 375 3.96 25.03 -2.21
N SER A 376 4.31 23.98 -1.47
CA SER A 376 4.27 22.59 -1.95
C SER A 376 3.05 21.80 -1.49
N MET A 377 2.30 22.31 -0.50
CA MET A 377 1.23 21.58 0.17
C MET A 377 0.09 21.15 -0.76
N ASN A 378 -0.18 21.94 -1.82
CA ASN A 378 -1.27 21.71 -2.77
C ASN A 378 -0.81 21.16 -4.14
N ASN A 379 0.40 20.63 -4.24
CA ASN A 379 0.92 20.02 -5.47
C ASN A 379 1.67 18.72 -5.18
N ASN A 380 2.01 17.99 -6.25
CA ASN A 380 2.66 16.68 -6.14
C ASN A 380 4.19 16.76 -5.95
N PHE A 381 4.79 17.95 -5.90
CA PHE A 381 6.24 18.10 -5.96
C PHE A 381 6.97 17.38 -4.81
N MET A 382 6.54 17.60 -3.57
CA MET A 382 7.18 16.96 -2.40
C MET A 382 6.88 15.46 -2.35
N ARG A 383 5.64 15.08 -2.67
CA ARG A 383 5.22 13.68 -2.79
C ARG A 383 6.08 12.91 -3.79
N TYR A 384 6.22 13.42 -5.01
CA TYR A 384 7.00 12.76 -6.07
C TYR A 384 8.50 12.81 -5.78
N THR A 385 9.00 13.87 -5.12
CA THR A 385 10.39 13.92 -4.63
C THR A 385 10.69 12.76 -3.68
N ILE A 386 9.77 12.40 -2.78
CA ILE A 386 9.97 11.28 -1.85
C ILE A 386 9.74 9.93 -2.54
N GLN A 387 8.72 9.82 -3.39
CA GLN A 387 8.36 8.57 -4.06
C GLN A 387 9.46 8.10 -5.02
N PHE A 388 9.89 8.99 -5.93
CA PHE A 388 10.75 8.65 -7.06
C PHE A 388 12.16 9.21 -6.93
N GLY A 389 12.41 10.07 -5.94
CA GLY A 389 13.66 10.78 -5.83
C GLY A 389 13.82 11.85 -6.90
N ARG A 390 15.05 12.33 -7.07
CA ARG A 390 15.44 13.24 -8.15
C ARG A 390 16.62 12.64 -8.87
N ALA A 391 16.37 12.14 -10.07
CA ALA A 391 17.39 11.52 -10.92
C ALA A 391 18.63 12.43 -11.04
N ASN A 392 19.81 11.80 -11.06
CA ASN A 392 21.12 12.46 -11.08
C ASN A 392 21.43 13.36 -9.88
N THR A 393 20.76 13.14 -8.74
CA THR A 393 21.08 13.80 -7.46
C THR A 393 21.19 12.77 -6.33
N ALA A 394 21.59 13.20 -5.14
CA ALA A 394 21.62 12.34 -3.96
C ALA A 394 20.23 12.01 -3.39
N MET A 395 19.18 12.71 -3.80
CA MET A 395 17.81 12.45 -3.31
C MET A 395 17.24 11.21 -4.00
N ALA A 396 17.32 10.07 -3.31
CA ALA A 396 16.77 8.80 -3.77
C ALA A 396 15.24 8.70 -3.61
N GLY A 397 14.61 7.76 -4.30
CA GLY A 397 13.20 7.41 -4.10
C GLY A 397 13.00 6.41 -2.96
N TYR A 398 11.82 6.43 -2.36
CA TYR A 398 11.48 5.62 -1.19
C TYR A 398 10.14 4.87 -1.31
N LEU A 399 9.42 4.99 -2.43
CA LEU A 399 8.15 4.28 -2.63
C LEU A 399 8.37 2.77 -2.81
N ASP A 400 7.62 1.98 -2.07
CA ASP A 400 7.63 0.51 -2.05
C ASP A 400 7.47 -0.15 -3.43
N SER A 401 6.49 0.29 -4.20
CA SER A 401 6.23 -0.18 -5.56
C SER A 401 7.36 0.13 -6.55
N GLN A 402 8.35 0.91 -6.14
CA GLN A 402 9.58 1.20 -6.89
C GLN A 402 10.82 0.49 -6.30
N GLY A 403 10.66 -0.30 -5.25
CA GLY A 403 11.72 -0.95 -4.48
C GLY A 403 12.09 -0.24 -3.17
N GLY A 404 11.39 0.82 -2.78
CA GLY A 404 11.66 1.55 -1.54
C GLY A 404 11.05 0.90 -0.29
N PRO A 405 11.27 1.46 0.91
CA PRO A 405 10.74 0.90 2.16
C PRO A 405 9.39 1.50 2.59
N LEU A 406 8.83 2.48 1.86
CA LEU A 406 7.66 3.24 2.28
C LEU A 406 6.45 2.94 1.40
N GLU A 407 5.34 2.53 2.02
CA GLU A 407 4.05 2.58 1.35
C GLU A 407 3.69 4.03 1.01
N LEU A 408 2.79 4.22 0.04
CA LEU A 408 2.23 5.55 -0.27
C LEU A 408 1.76 6.27 1.00
N ILE A 409 1.16 5.52 1.92
CA ILE A 409 0.58 6.12 3.11
C ILE A 409 1.60 6.65 4.12
N ASP A 410 2.76 6.02 4.21
CA ASP A 410 3.86 6.48 5.04
C ASP A 410 4.38 7.83 4.52
N ILE A 411 4.38 8.01 3.20
CA ILE A 411 4.78 9.25 2.54
C ILE A 411 3.77 10.37 2.84
N GLU A 412 2.46 10.11 2.78
CA GLU A 412 1.44 11.12 3.10
C GLU A 412 1.51 11.57 4.58
N ILE A 413 1.69 10.63 5.49
CA ILE A 413 1.86 10.90 6.93
C ILE A 413 3.14 11.72 7.16
N LEU A 414 4.24 11.35 6.52
CA LEU A 414 5.50 12.09 6.60
C LEU A 414 5.35 13.52 6.09
N LEU A 415 4.69 13.71 4.94
CA LEU A 415 4.45 15.04 4.38
C LEU A 415 3.59 15.90 5.31
N LYS A 416 2.48 15.35 5.82
CA LYS A 416 1.63 16.07 6.77
C LYS A 416 2.41 16.47 8.03
N TRP A 417 3.25 15.59 8.54
CA TRP A 417 4.13 15.87 9.68
C TRP A 417 5.12 16.98 9.36
N LEU A 418 5.78 16.95 8.19
CA LEU A 418 6.68 18.02 7.76
C LEU A 418 5.98 19.38 7.70
N TYR A 419 4.75 19.44 7.18
CA TYR A 419 3.94 20.67 7.12
C TYR A 419 3.61 21.21 8.53
N GLU A 420 3.15 20.35 9.44
CA GLU A 420 2.84 20.74 10.82
C GLU A 420 4.08 21.21 11.58
N GLU A 421 5.18 20.49 11.42
CA GLU A 421 6.45 20.79 12.08
C GLU A 421 7.16 22.04 11.53
N ALA A 422 6.76 22.54 10.37
CA ALA A 422 7.18 23.83 9.84
C ALA A 422 6.19 24.96 10.17
N GLY A 423 5.11 24.66 10.90
CA GLY A 423 4.08 25.62 11.25
C GLY A 423 3.34 26.16 10.02
N VAL A 424 3.11 25.32 9.00
CA VAL A 424 2.28 25.67 7.85
C VAL A 424 0.81 25.51 8.24
N ASP A 425 0.19 26.62 8.60
CA ASP A 425 -1.25 26.66 8.95
C ASP A 425 -2.13 26.69 7.69
N GLU A 426 -1.68 27.42 6.66
CA GLU A 426 -2.36 27.57 5.37
C GLU A 426 -1.37 27.39 4.23
N ALA A 427 -1.82 26.70 3.17
CA ALA A 427 -1.05 26.58 1.94
C ALA A 427 -0.95 27.92 1.22
N ILE A 428 0.21 28.20 0.64
CA ILE A 428 0.32 29.22 -0.40
C ILE A 428 0.00 28.48 -1.70
N ASP A 429 -1.11 28.84 -2.34
CA ASP A 429 -1.55 28.20 -3.58
C ASP A 429 -1.12 29.05 -4.81
N PRO A 430 0.08 28.82 -5.36
CA PRO A 430 0.53 29.53 -6.55
C PRO A 430 -0.38 29.18 -7.74
N SER A 431 -0.65 30.16 -8.62
CA SER A 431 -1.41 29.92 -9.85
C SER A 431 -0.83 28.75 -10.65
N ARG A 432 -1.72 28.02 -11.33
CA ARG A 432 -1.35 26.97 -12.28
C ARG A 432 -1.21 27.48 -13.71
N ASP A 433 -1.46 28.77 -13.93
CA ASP A 433 -1.26 29.41 -15.22
C ASP A 433 0.23 29.42 -15.58
N PRO A 434 0.56 29.25 -16.88
CA PRO A 434 1.93 29.42 -17.34
C PRO A 434 2.43 30.85 -17.13
N VAL A 435 3.71 30.99 -16.79
CA VAL A 435 4.39 32.29 -16.74
C VAL A 435 5.14 32.52 -18.05
N TYR A 436 4.79 33.60 -18.76
CA TYR A 436 5.42 33.96 -20.02
C TYR A 436 6.48 35.05 -19.80
N GLY A 437 7.64 34.91 -20.43
CA GLY A 437 8.73 35.89 -20.34
C GLY A 437 9.77 35.69 -21.45
N ASP A 438 10.69 36.65 -21.57
CA ASP A 438 11.79 36.57 -22.54
C ASP A 438 12.84 35.55 -22.07
N ILE A 439 12.88 34.39 -22.72
CA ILE A 439 13.80 33.29 -22.41
C ILE A 439 15.28 33.70 -22.52
N SER A 440 15.63 34.58 -23.47
CA SER A 440 17.02 35.02 -23.67
C SER A 440 17.46 35.95 -22.54
N MET A 441 16.57 36.84 -22.11
CA MET A 441 16.78 37.67 -20.92
C MET A 441 16.92 36.80 -19.67
N GLY A 442 16.03 35.83 -19.49
CA GLY A 442 16.06 34.89 -18.38
C GLY A 442 17.35 34.07 -18.30
N ALA A 443 17.86 33.62 -19.45
CA ALA A 443 19.12 32.90 -19.54
C ALA A 443 20.30 33.73 -19.03
N ASN A 444 20.39 35.00 -19.42
CA ASN A 444 21.45 35.91 -19.01
C ASN A 444 21.38 36.20 -17.50
N ILE A 445 20.18 36.45 -16.97
CA ILE A 445 19.98 36.64 -15.53
C ILE A 445 20.36 35.39 -14.74
N TYR A 446 19.97 34.21 -15.23
CA TYR A 446 20.30 32.93 -14.60
C TYR A 446 21.82 32.72 -14.51
N GLU A 447 22.54 32.95 -15.60
CA GLU A 447 24.01 32.85 -15.65
C GLU A 447 24.67 33.77 -14.61
N GLN A 448 24.19 35.02 -14.50
CA GLN A 448 24.79 36.01 -13.61
C GLN A 448 24.42 35.81 -12.13
N LYS A 449 23.20 35.36 -11.83
CA LYS A 449 22.63 35.41 -10.47
C LYS A 449 22.32 34.04 -9.85
N CYS A 450 22.16 33.00 -10.66
CA CYS A 450 21.66 31.69 -10.19
C CYS A 450 22.68 30.55 -10.37
N ALA A 451 23.45 30.58 -11.46
CA ALA A 451 24.33 29.47 -11.85
C ALA A 451 25.44 29.16 -10.82
N SER A 452 25.90 30.15 -10.06
CA SER A 452 26.94 29.95 -9.03
C SER A 452 26.56 28.94 -7.94
N CYS A 453 25.26 28.78 -7.66
CA CYS A 453 24.74 27.82 -6.69
C CYS A 453 24.04 26.63 -7.36
N HIS A 454 23.27 26.90 -8.42
CA HIS A 454 22.45 25.89 -9.09
C HIS A 454 23.14 25.19 -10.27
N GLY A 455 24.32 25.65 -10.69
CA GLY A 455 25.05 25.15 -11.85
C GLY A 455 24.56 25.73 -13.18
N ASP A 456 25.43 25.75 -14.19
CA ASP A 456 25.17 26.33 -15.51
C ASP A 456 23.99 25.64 -16.22
N LYS A 457 23.86 24.33 -16.02
CA LYS A 457 22.79 23.49 -16.55
C LYS A 457 21.64 23.31 -15.56
N GLY A 458 21.75 23.85 -14.35
CA GLY A 458 20.79 23.59 -13.27
C GLY A 458 20.97 22.22 -12.65
N GLU A 459 22.16 21.64 -12.73
CA GLU A 459 22.51 20.31 -12.20
C GLU A 459 22.57 20.26 -10.66
N GLY A 460 22.62 21.42 -10.00
CA GLY A 460 22.68 21.55 -8.54
C GLY A 460 24.09 21.28 -8.01
N VAL A 461 24.83 22.36 -7.71
CA VAL A 461 26.21 22.27 -7.19
C VAL A 461 26.19 22.35 -5.66
N THR A 462 25.72 23.48 -5.14
CA THR A 462 25.53 23.72 -3.69
C THR A 462 24.07 24.01 -3.33
N ALA A 463 23.19 24.02 -4.33
CA ALA A 463 21.77 24.28 -4.22
C ALA A 463 20.95 23.28 -5.07
N PRO A 464 19.61 23.22 -4.92
CA PRO A 464 18.77 22.26 -5.65
C PRO A 464 18.99 22.27 -7.18
N ALA A 465 18.96 21.09 -7.80
CA ALA A 465 19.05 20.93 -9.25
C ALA A 465 17.81 21.48 -9.97
N LEU A 466 17.84 22.75 -10.41
CA LEU A 466 16.72 23.43 -11.07
C LEU A 466 16.40 22.89 -12.47
N GLY A 467 17.38 22.25 -13.12
CA GLY A 467 17.21 21.59 -14.42
C GLY A 467 16.65 20.17 -14.30
N ASN A 468 16.32 19.70 -13.09
CA ASN A 468 15.84 18.34 -12.88
C ASN A 468 14.45 18.14 -13.55
N PRO A 469 14.28 17.10 -14.40
CA PRO A 469 13.03 16.88 -15.14
C PRO A 469 11.80 16.69 -14.24
N MET A 470 11.94 15.97 -13.12
CA MET A 470 10.83 15.76 -12.18
C MET A 470 10.42 17.08 -11.50
N LEU A 471 11.39 17.93 -11.12
CA LEU A 471 11.09 19.24 -10.54
C LEU A 471 10.28 20.06 -11.53
N LEU A 472 10.77 20.17 -12.77
CA LEU A 472 10.09 20.95 -13.79
C LEU A 472 8.71 20.35 -14.12
N ALA A 473 8.54 19.03 -14.16
CA ALA A 473 7.23 18.44 -14.44
C ALA A 473 6.19 18.64 -13.32
N THR A 474 6.62 18.76 -12.05
CA THR A 474 5.71 18.72 -10.89
C THR A 474 5.55 20.06 -10.17
N ALA A 475 6.53 20.95 -10.27
CA ALA A 475 6.43 22.30 -9.75
C ALA A 475 5.78 23.25 -10.78
N THR A 476 4.80 24.03 -10.33
CA THR A 476 4.16 25.05 -11.17
C THR A 476 5.12 26.21 -11.45
N ASP A 477 4.84 26.98 -12.51
CA ASP A 477 5.64 28.16 -12.86
C ASP A 477 5.63 29.17 -11.71
N HIS A 478 4.46 29.39 -11.11
CA HIS A 478 4.35 30.27 -9.96
C HIS A 478 5.02 29.72 -8.69
N PHE A 479 5.20 28.39 -8.54
CA PHE A 479 6.06 27.85 -7.46
C PHE A 479 7.52 28.27 -7.68
N LEU A 480 8.02 28.17 -8.91
CA LEU A 480 9.39 28.57 -9.26
C LEU A 480 9.55 30.09 -9.12
N ARG A 481 8.63 30.87 -9.68
CA ARG A 481 8.62 32.33 -9.59
C ARG A 481 8.57 32.82 -8.16
N TYR A 482 7.73 32.21 -7.31
CA TYR A 482 7.66 32.53 -5.88
C TYR A 482 9.00 32.27 -5.20
N ALA A 483 9.64 31.13 -5.48
CA ALA A 483 10.95 30.80 -4.91
C ALA A 483 12.04 31.81 -5.31
N ILE A 484 11.99 32.34 -6.54
CA ILE A 484 12.91 33.37 -7.03
C ILE A 484 12.60 34.71 -6.37
N ALA A 485 11.33 35.13 -6.37
CA ALA A 485 10.91 36.43 -5.86
C ALA A 485 11.13 36.56 -4.35
N GLU A 486 10.68 35.57 -3.58
CA GLU A 486 10.62 35.60 -2.11
C GLU A 486 11.77 34.85 -1.43
N GLY A 487 12.55 34.08 -2.19
CA GLY A 487 13.58 33.20 -1.63
C GLY A 487 12.99 32.03 -0.83
N ARG A 488 13.85 31.38 -0.04
CA ARG A 488 13.46 30.31 0.89
C ARG A 488 13.97 30.64 2.29
N ASP A 489 13.04 30.80 3.23
CA ASP A 489 13.31 31.18 4.61
C ASP A 489 14.24 30.16 5.31
N GLY A 490 15.19 30.65 6.09
CA GLY A 490 16.17 29.81 6.78
C GLY A 490 17.18 29.13 5.87
N THR A 491 17.31 29.56 4.60
CA THR A 491 18.28 29.00 3.64
C THR A 491 19.12 30.10 2.97
N PRO A 492 20.22 29.75 2.29
CA PRO A 492 20.98 30.69 1.46
C PRO A 492 20.25 31.21 0.21
N MET A 493 19.09 30.65 -0.15
CA MET A 493 18.31 31.13 -1.30
C MET A 493 17.59 32.43 -0.94
N ILE A 494 18.22 33.56 -1.25
CA ILE A 494 17.71 34.91 -0.99
C ILE A 494 16.53 35.29 -1.90
N ALA A 495 15.78 36.30 -1.49
CA ALA A 495 14.73 36.93 -2.29
C ALA A 495 15.32 37.84 -3.38
N PHE A 496 14.81 37.75 -4.60
CA PHE A 496 15.23 38.61 -5.71
C PHE A 496 14.24 39.73 -6.05
N LYS A 497 13.05 39.78 -5.45
CA LYS A 497 12.00 40.78 -5.75
C LYS A 497 12.44 42.25 -5.64
N ASP A 498 13.44 42.54 -4.80
CA ASP A 498 13.97 43.89 -4.63
C ASP A 498 15.12 44.20 -5.62
N SER A 499 15.55 43.21 -6.40
CA SER A 499 16.72 43.28 -7.30
C SER A 499 16.44 42.91 -8.76
N LEU A 500 15.22 42.44 -9.04
CA LEU A 500 14.71 42.07 -10.35
C LEU A 500 13.29 42.65 -10.49
N SER A 501 12.97 43.20 -11.65
CA SER A 501 11.61 43.61 -12.01
C SER A 501 10.70 42.38 -12.23
N ASP A 502 9.39 42.58 -12.29
CA ASP A 502 8.44 41.50 -12.57
C ASP A 502 8.72 40.82 -13.93
N ASP A 503 9.05 41.60 -14.96
CA ASP A 503 9.42 41.06 -16.28
C ASP A 503 10.71 40.22 -16.23
N GLU A 504 11.66 40.60 -15.37
CA GLU A 504 12.90 39.85 -15.15
C GLU A 504 12.65 38.55 -14.38
N LEU A 505 11.76 38.57 -13.37
CA LEU A 505 11.32 37.38 -12.65
C LEU A 505 10.60 36.39 -13.58
N ASP A 506 9.71 36.91 -14.42
CA ASP A 506 8.98 36.13 -15.42
C ASP A 506 9.93 35.54 -16.47
N ALA A 507 10.92 36.31 -16.92
CA ALA A 507 11.94 35.84 -17.84
C ALA A 507 12.78 34.68 -17.28
N VAL A 508 13.26 34.76 -16.03
CA VAL A 508 14.00 33.65 -15.40
C VAL A 508 13.10 32.42 -15.24
N THR A 509 11.84 32.62 -14.86
CA THR A 509 10.86 31.53 -14.73
C THR A 509 10.62 30.85 -16.08
N ALA A 510 10.39 31.62 -17.14
CA ALA A 510 10.21 31.13 -18.50
C ALA A 510 11.45 30.41 -19.03
N PHE A 511 12.66 30.90 -18.68
CA PHE A 511 13.90 30.21 -19.02
C PHE A 511 14.02 28.84 -18.34
N LEU A 512 13.74 28.73 -17.04
CA LEU A 512 13.72 27.44 -16.35
C LEU A 512 12.67 26.51 -16.97
N ARG A 513 11.47 27.03 -17.25
CA ARG A 513 10.39 26.27 -17.87
C ARG A 513 10.74 25.78 -19.27
N SER A 514 11.49 26.56 -20.05
CA SER A 514 11.94 26.17 -21.40
C SER A 514 12.85 24.93 -21.40
N ARG A 515 13.42 24.56 -20.24
CA ARG A 515 14.27 23.38 -20.05
C ARG A 515 13.49 22.14 -19.60
N ALA A 516 12.18 22.24 -19.41
CA ALA A 516 11.36 21.10 -19.04
C ALA A 516 11.41 20.03 -20.15
N SER A 517 11.93 18.86 -19.82
CA SER A 517 11.79 17.65 -20.63
C SER A 517 10.59 16.88 -20.08
N GLY A 518 9.75 16.32 -20.95
CA GLY A 518 8.49 15.66 -20.59
C GLY A 518 8.67 14.42 -19.71
N TRP A 519 9.04 14.65 -18.45
CA TRP A 519 9.15 13.64 -17.42
C TRP A 519 7.77 13.09 -17.11
N ASP A 520 7.71 11.77 -16.98
CA ASP A 520 6.52 11.04 -16.57
C ASP A 520 6.87 10.18 -15.35
N VAL A 521 5.84 9.69 -14.67
CA VAL A 521 5.98 8.78 -13.54
C VAL A 521 6.75 7.53 -14.00
N PRO A 522 7.89 7.18 -13.36
CA PRO A 522 8.64 5.99 -13.73
C PRO A 522 7.82 4.72 -13.52
N GLU A 523 7.83 3.85 -14.52
CA GLU A 523 7.31 2.49 -14.38
C GLU A 523 8.19 1.71 -13.37
N PRO A 524 7.59 0.79 -12.59
CA PRO A 524 8.36 -0.08 -11.70
C PRO A 524 9.47 -0.82 -12.45
N SER A 525 10.72 -0.64 -12.00
CA SER A 525 11.86 -1.32 -12.59
C SER A 525 11.74 -2.84 -12.44
N THR A 526 12.08 -3.55 -13.52
CA THR A 526 12.09 -5.01 -13.62
C THR A 526 13.38 -5.67 -13.10
N VAL A 527 14.39 -4.87 -12.73
CA VAL A 527 15.67 -5.38 -12.27
C VAL A 527 15.54 -5.90 -10.85
N THR A 528 15.98 -7.13 -10.65
CA THR A 528 16.07 -7.79 -9.35
C THR A 528 17.48 -7.65 -8.79
N PRO A 529 17.63 -7.42 -7.47
CA PRO A 529 18.92 -7.54 -6.81
C PRO A 529 19.55 -8.91 -7.07
N PRO A 530 20.88 -9.00 -7.23
CA PRO A 530 21.56 -10.28 -7.36
C PRO A 530 21.42 -11.11 -6.07
N THR A 531 21.53 -12.42 -6.21
CA THR A 531 21.49 -13.36 -5.09
C THR A 531 22.84 -13.45 -4.35
N PRO A 532 22.89 -13.91 -3.09
CA PRO A 532 24.14 -13.96 -2.31
C PRO A 532 25.29 -14.71 -3.00
N ASP A 533 25.03 -15.75 -3.79
CA ASP A 533 26.05 -16.47 -4.56
C ASP A 533 26.65 -15.66 -5.72
N GLU A 534 26.03 -14.54 -6.07
CA GLU A 534 26.48 -13.60 -7.11
C GLU A 534 27.21 -12.37 -6.53
N TYR A 535 27.27 -12.20 -5.21
CA TYR A 535 27.86 -11.01 -4.57
C TYR A 535 29.36 -10.84 -4.81
N VAL A 536 30.11 -11.95 -4.89
CA VAL A 536 31.55 -11.92 -5.13
C VAL A 536 31.84 -11.83 -6.62
N LEU A 537 32.28 -10.66 -7.07
CA LEU A 537 32.75 -10.48 -8.44
C LEU A 537 34.07 -11.20 -8.64
N ASN A 538 34.19 -11.91 -9.76
CA ASN A 538 35.39 -12.64 -10.16
C ASN A 538 35.96 -13.50 -9.00
N PRO A 539 35.23 -14.51 -8.48
CA PRO A 539 35.63 -15.27 -7.29
C PRO A 539 36.96 -16.02 -7.43
N LYS A 540 37.47 -16.20 -8.65
CA LYS A 540 38.77 -16.81 -8.98
C LYS A 540 39.90 -15.79 -9.20
N GLY A 541 39.59 -14.50 -9.13
CA GLY A 541 40.54 -13.41 -9.30
C GLY A 541 41.40 -13.20 -8.04
N LEU A 542 42.41 -12.33 -8.17
CA LEU A 542 43.17 -11.83 -7.03
C LEU A 542 42.43 -10.67 -6.37
N ASN A 543 42.59 -10.50 -5.06
CA ASN A 543 42.13 -9.28 -4.38
C ASN A 543 42.79 -8.03 -5.02
N PRO A 544 42.08 -6.90 -5.08
CA PRO A 544 42.68 -5.63 -5.49
C PRO A 544 43.66 -5.12 -4.42
N GLU A 545 44.64 -4.32 -4.85
CA GLU A 545 45.51 -3.54 -3.97
C GLU A 545 45.21 -2.06 -4.23
N PHE A 546 44.57 -1.40 -3.28
CA PHE A 546 44.17 0.02 -3.40
C PHE A 546 45.10 0.92 -2.60
N ASP A 547 45.43 2.08 -3.18
CA ASP A 547 46.00 3.21 -2.45
C ASP A 547 44.85 3.99 -1.81
N LEU A 548 44.70 3.83 -0.48
CA LEU A 548 43.57 4.34 0.27
C LEU A 548 43.89 5.70 0.90
N ARG A 549 43.04 6.69 0.64
CA ARG A 549 43.04 7.96 1.36
C ARG A 549 42.35 7.76 2.71
N GLU A 550 43.00 8.22 3.79
CA GLU A 550 42.51 8.06 5.17
C GLU A 550 42.17 6.60 5.56
N ASP A 551 42.88 5.63 4.98
CA ASP A 551 42.70 4.19 5.24
C ASP A 551 41.26 3.68 4.98
N LYS A 552 40.49 4.37 4.12
CA LYS A 552 39.09 4.03 3.82
C LYS A 552 38.62 4.40 2.42
N PHE A 553 39.16 5.46 1.81
CA PHE A 553 38.64 5.98 0.54
C PHE A 553 39.50 5.52 -0.64
N VAL A 554 38.88 4.85 -1.60
CA VAL A 554 39.47 4.44 -2.88
C VAL A 554 38.90 5.31 -3.99
N SER A 555 39.71 5.70 -4.98
CA SER A 555 39.21 6.48 -6.12
C SER A 555 38.40 5.62 -7.09
N ALA A 556 37.40 6.23 -7.74
CA ALA A 556 36.60 5.59 -8.78
C ALA A 556 37.47 4.97 -9.90
N GLU A 557 38.59 5.62 -10.24
CA GLU A 557 39.55 5.13 -11.23
C GLU A 557 40.19 3.79 -10.83
N GLN A 558 40.63 3.65 -9.58
CA GLN A 558 41.24 2.42 -9.07
C GLN A 558 40.24 1.27 -9.08
N VAL A 559 38.99 1.52 -8.66
CA VAL A 559 37.94 0.51 -8.65
C VAL A 559 37.57 0.08 -10.07
N ASN A 560 37.40 1.02 -11.01
CA ASN A 560 37.14 0.71 -12.41
C ASN A 560 38.29 -0.09 -13.05
N GLN A 561 39.54 0.21 -12.68
CA GLN A 561 40.70 -0.57 -13.14
C GLN A 561 40.68 -1.99 -12.56
N ALA A 562 40.38 -2.15 -11.27
CA ALA A 562 40.22 -3.47 -10.64
C ALA A 562 39.09 -4.30 -11.30
N MET A 563 37.98 -3.67 -11.67
CA MET A 563 36.90 -4.32 -12.44
C MET A 563 37.41 -4.84 -13.79
N LYS A 564 38.14 -4.01 -14.55
CA LYS A 564 38.70 -4.39 -15.87
C LYS A 564 39.72 -5.51 -15.79
N GLU A 565 40.47 -5.58 -14.70
CA GLU A 565 41.46 -6.63 -14.43
C GLU A 565 40.84 -7.94 -13.93
N GLY A 566 39.53 -7.97 -13.65
CA GLY A 566 38.88 -9.16 -13.12
C GLY A 566 39.28 -9.47 -11.67
N ARG A 567 39.50 -8.45 -10.85
CA ARG A 567 39.84 -8.61 -9.42
C ARG A 567 38.65 -9.16 -8.63
N LYS A 568 38.97 -9.96 -7.59
CA LYS A 568 38.01 -10.52 -6.64
C LYS A 568 37.60 -9.44 -5.65
N MET A 569 36.34 -9.03 -5.67
CA MET A 569 35.81 -8.02 -4.76
C MET A 569 34.28 -8.07 -4.70
N ILE A 570 33.70 -7.38 -3.72
CA ILE A 570 32.27 -7.16 -3.56
C ILE A 570 31.97 -5.68 -3.77
N LEU A 571 30.90 -5.35 -4.52
CA LEU A 571 30.45 -3.97 -4.73
C LEU A 571 29.08 -3.75 -4.07
N MET A 572 29.00 -2.81 -3.12
CA MET A 572 27.78 -2.50 -2.39
C MET A 572 27.29 -1.08 -2.66
N ASP A 573 26.00 -0.94 -2.95
CA ASP A 573 25.32 0.35 -3.12
C ASP A 573 24.59 0.73 -1.83
N ALA A 574 25.07 1.76 -1.14
CA ALA A 574 24.50 2.19 0.13
C ALA A 574 23.21 3.05 0.01
N ARG A 575 22.74 3.30 -1.22
CA ARG A 575 21.52 4.09 -1.48
C ARG A 575 20.26 3.24 -1.33
N SER A 576 19.08 3.86 -1.47
CA SER A 576 17.85 3.09 -1.58
C SER A 576 17.88 2.18 -2.82
N GLU A 577 17.18 1.06 -2.76
CA GLU A 577 17.05 0.16 -3.89
C GLU A 577 16.39 0.85 -5.10
N VAL A 578 15.50 1.83 -4.90
CA VAL A 578 14.97 2.67 -5.99
C VAL A 578 16.10 3.35 -6.76
N ALA A 579 17.10 3.92 -6.05
CA ALA A 579 18.24 4.57 -6.70
C ALA A 579 19.18 3.56 -7.37
N TRP A 580 19.36 2.37 -6.79
CA TRP A 580 20.10 1.28 -7.43
C TRP A 580 19.41 0.85 -8.74
N ARG A 581 18.08 0.64 -8.72
CA ARG A 581 17.27 0.31 -9.89
C ARG A 581 17.33 1.40 -10.97
N GLN A 582 17.40 2.68 -10.60
CA GLN A 582 17.54 3.79 -11.55
C GLN A 582 18.90 3.81 -12.24
N MET A 583 19.99 3.55 -11.50
CA MET A 583 21.35 3.51 -12.03
C MET A 583 22.30 2.89 -10.99
N HIS A 584 23.09 1.87 -11.32
CA HIS A 584 24.08 1.26 -10.41
C HIS A 584 25.37 0.85 -11.13
N ILE A 585 26.43 0.57 -10.38
CA ILE A 585 27.69 0.03 -10.93
C ILE A 585 27.49 -1.45 -11.29
N PRO A 586 27.93 -1.94 -12.47
CA PRO A 586 27.71 -3.33 -12.85
C PRO A 586 28.25 -4.33 -11.82
N GLY A 587 27.41 -5.30 -11.44
CA GLY A 587 27.76 -6.32 -10.46
C GLY A 587 27.62 -5.86 -9.00
N SER A 588 27.16 -4.64 -8.73
CA SER A 588 26.81 -4.23 -7.37
C SER A 588 25.43 -4.71 -6.95
N PHE A 589 25.21 -4.76 -5.64
CA PHE A 589 23.90 -5.01 -5.05
C PHE A 589 23.51 -3.93 -4.04
N PRO A 590 22.20 -3.69 -3.83
CA PRO A 590 21.74 -2.68 -2.89
C PRO A 590 21.89 -3.16 -1.44
N VAL A 591 22.54 -2.34 -0.61
CA VAL A 591 22.55 -2.45 0.86
C VAL A 591 22.21 -1.07 1.41
N PRO A 592 20.92 -0.67 1.42
CA PRO A 592 20.56 0.67 1.84
C PRO A 592 21.08 1.00 3.24
N TYR A 593 21.52 2.23 3.47
CA TYR A 593 22.11 2.63 4.77
C TYR A 593 21.19 2.46 6.00
N TYR A 594 19.89 2.28 5.76
CA TYR A 594 18.84 2.04 6.75
C TYR A 594 18.46 0.57 6.89
N GLU A 595 19.13 -0.32 6.14
CA GLU A 595 18.93 -1.77 6.20
C GLU A 595 19.36 -2.31 7.56
N ASP A 596 18.57 -3.26 8.08
CA ASP A 596 18.90 -3.89 9.35
C ASP A 596 20.04 -4.90 9.12
N PRO A 597 21.11 -4.89 9.94
CA PRO A 597 22.31 -5.69 9.67
C PRO A 597 22.05 -7.20 9.53
N GLU A 598 21.08 -7.72 10.28
CA GLU A 598 20.66 -9.12 10.25
C GLU A 598 20.19 -9.58 8.85
N ASN A 599 19.82 -8.64 7.96
CA ASN A 599 19.31 -8.96 6.63
C ASN A 599 20.40 -9.14 5.56
N PHE A 600 21.66 -8.80 5.85
CA PHE A 600 22.72 -8.85 4.81
C PHE A 600 24.08 -9.32 5.31
N ILE A 601 24.34 -9.30 6.62
CA ILE A 601 25.66 -9.65 7.17
C ILE A 601 26.00 -11.13 6.91
N ASP A 602 25.03 -12.03 7.09
CA ASP A 602 25.24 -13.47 6.93
C ASP A 602 25.44 -13.91 5.46
N ASP A 603 25.04 -13.06 4.52
CA ASP A 603 25.15 -13.30 3.08
C ASP A 603 26.52 -12.87 2.51
N ILE A 604 27.36 -12.18 3.30
CA ILE A 604 28.67 -11.70 2.87
C ILE A 604 29.77 -12.66 3.37
N PRO A 605 30.67 -13.12 2.49
CA PRO A 605 31.78 -13.98 2.91
C PRO A 605 32.81 -13.21 3.75
N ASP A 606 33.09 -13.72 4.95
CA ASP A 606 34.20 -13.27 5.80
C ASP A 606 35.48 -14.08 5.51
N ASP A 607 35.94 -14.02 4.25
CA ASP A 607 37.14 -14.74 3.76
C ASP A 607 38.29 -13.79 3.38
N GLY A 608 38.20 -12.51 3.78
CA GLY A 608 39.15 -11.46 3.43
C GLY A 608 38.96 -10.89 2.01
N THR A 609 37.85 -11.15 1.33
CA THR A 609 37.49 -10.46 0.09
C THR A 609 37.32 -8.95 0.33
N GLU A 610 37.83 -8.13 -0.60
CA GLU A 610 37.68 -6.68 -0.51
C GLU A 610 36.23 -6.26 -0.76
N ILE A 611 35.64 -5.50 0.17
CA ILE A 611 34.30 -4.93 0.07
C ILE A 611 34.42 -3.45 -0.27
N VAL A 612 33.92 -3.05 -1.44
CA VAL A 612 33.89 -1.66 -1.89
C VAL A 612 32.47 -1.14 -1.84
N ILE A 613 32.23 -0.09 -1.08
CA ILE A 613 30.91 0.52 -0.90
C ILE A 613 30.88 1.86 -1.63
N TYR A 614 29.73 2.24 -2.16
CA TYR A 614 29.53 3.59 -2.68
C TYR A 614 28.14 4.11 -2.34
N CYS A 615 27.98 5.43 -2.43
CA CYS A 615 26.66 6.07 -2.41
C CYS A 615 26.54 7.09 -3.56
N ALA A 616 25.47 7.91 -3.54
CA ALA A 616 25.24 8.93 -4.58
C ALA A 616 26.33 9.99 -4.53
N CYS A 617 26.63 10.39 -3.31
CA CYS A 617 27.61 11.37 -2.93
C CYS A 617 28.88 10.69 -2.39
N PRO A 618 29.88 11.47 -1.94
CA PRO A 618 31.11 10.91 -1.43
C PRO A 618 30.89 9.87 -0.31
N HIS A 619 30.30 10.25 0.83
CA HIS A 619 30.56 9.47 2.05
C HIS A 619 29.39 9.21 2.99
N ALA A 620 28.25 9.92 2.92
CA ALA A 620 27.29 9.90 4.02
C ALA A 620 26.65 8.52 4.27
N ALA A 621 26.05 7.92 3.24
CA ALA A 621 25.40 6.61 3.34
C ALA A 621 26.42 5.47 3.40
N SER A 622 27.49 5.55 2.60
CA SER A 622 28.56 4.54 2.56
C SER A 622 29.30 4.42 3.89
N LEU A 623 29.57 5.52 4.60
CA LEU A 623 30.19 5.48 5.94
C LEU A 623 29.32 4.76 6.97
N ARG A 624 27.99 4.88 6.87
CA ARG A 624 27.07 4.18 7.78
C ARG A 624 27.09 2.66 7.55
N VAL A 625 27.12 2.23 6.29
CA VAL A 625 27.25 0.80 5.93
C VAL A 625 28.62 0.27 6.34
N MET A 626 29.70 1.00 6.02
CA MET A 626 31.08 0.64 6.42
C MET A 626 31.20 0.48 7.94
N SER A 627 30.66 1.42 8.71
CA SER A 627 30.68 1.36 10.18
C SER A 627 29.93 0.15 10.71
N THR A 628 28.89 -0.30 10.00
CA THR A 628 28.14 -1.50 10.34
C THR A 628 28.98 -2.74 10.06
N LEU A 629 29.52 -2.90 8.84
CA LEU A 629 30.39 -4.02 8.48
C LEU A 629 31.57 -4.18 9.44
N LYS A 630 32.27 -3.08 9.77
CA LYS A 630 33.38 -3.12 10.74
C LYS A 630 32.97 -3.59 12.13
N ARG A 631 31.77 -3.26 12.61
CA ARG A 631 31.26 -3.77 13.91
C ARG A 631 30.99 -5.28 13.89
N TYR A 632 30.72 -5.84 12.72
CA TYR A 632 30.47 -7.27 12.52
C TYR A 632 31.74 -8.04 12.11
N GLY A 633 32.91 -7.41 12.09
CA GLY A 633 34.21 -8.08 11.92
C GLY A 633 34.81 -7.99 10.51
N PHE A 634 34.13 -7.35 9.55
CA PHE A 634 34.70 -7.15 8.21
C PHE A 634 35.75 -6.04 8.23
N GLU A 635 37.02 -6.41 8.04
CA GLU A 635 38.15 -5.48 8.10
C GLU A 635 38.51 -4.88 6.73
N ASN A 636 38.36 -5.66 5.64
CA ASN A 636 38.73 -5.27 4.27
C ASN A 636 37.57 -4.51 3.59
N VAL A 637 37.35 -3.28 4.04
CA VAL A 637 36.25 -2.43 3.57
C VAL A 637 36.76 -1.06 3.13
N SER A 638 36.43 -0.68 1.91
CA SER A 638 36.74 0.64 1.33
C SER A 638 35.49 1.31 0.74
N ILE A 639 35.57 2.62 0.53
CA ILE A 639 34.49 3.46 -0.02
C ILE A 639 34.99 4.17 -1.27
N ILE A 640 34.19 4.18 -2.35
CA ILE A 640 34.46 5.03 -3.52
C ILE A 640 34.34 6.51 -3.10
N ASP A 641 35.46 7.24 -3.11
CA ASP A 641 35.60 8.61 -2.58
C ASP A 641 34.61 9.57 -3.25
N GLU A 642 34.37 9.42 -4.55
CA GLU A 642 33.57 10.37 -5.32
C GLU A 642 32.08 10.01 -5.42
N GLY A 643 31.72 8.75 -5.15
CA GLY A 643 30.38 8.20 -5.34
C GLY A 643 29.99 7.97 -6.81
N ILE A 644 28.79 7.40 -7.03
CA ILE A 644 28.36 6.95 -8.37
C ILE A 644 28.02 8.11 -9.33
N LEU A 645 27.64 9.29 -8.82
CA LEU A 645 27.35 10.43 -9.71
C LEU A 645 28.61 10.88 -10.44
N VAL A 646 29.76 10.92 -9.75
CA VAL A 646 31.05 11.24 -10.36
C VAL A 646 31.55 10.07 -11.22
N TRP A 647 31.36 8.81 -10.77
CA TRP A 647 31.62 7.62 -11.58
C TRP A 647 30.97 7.70 -12.98
N ALA A 648 29.69 8.09 -13.03
CA ALA A 648 28.97 8.26 -14.29
C ALA A 648 29.52 9.45 -15.12
N GLN A 649 29.88 10.56 -14.48
CA GLN A 649 30.49 11.72 -15.15
C GLN A 649 31.86 11.40 -15.76
N MET A 650 32.63 10.50 -15.13
CA MET A 650 33.89 9.98 -15.66
C MET A 650 33.70 9.04 -16.87
N GLY A 651 32.46 8.73 -17.24
CA GLY A 651 32.13 7.84 -18.35
C GLY A 651 32.35 6.36 -18.05
N PHE A 652 32.38 5.98 -16.77
CA PHE A 652 32.52 4.59 -16.37
C PHE A 652 31.18 3.82 -16.49
N PRO A 653 31.23 2.48 -16.63
CA PRO A 653 30.03 1.69 -16.88
C PRO A 653 29.00 1.80 -15.77
N VAL A 654 27.72 1.96 -16.14
CA VAL A 654 26.56 1.88 -15.25
C VAL A 654 25.49 0.99 -15.87
N MET A 655 24.64 0.39 -15.05
CA MET A 655 23.43 -0.33 -15.47
C MET A 655 22.20 0.38 -14.94
N ASN A 656 21.05 0.21 -15.59
CA ASN A 656 19.76 0.70 -15.14
C ASN A 656 18.66 -0.33 -15.39
N GLY A 657 17.57 -0.22 -14.64
CA GLY A 657 16.34 -0.95 -14.94
C GLY A 657 15.65 -0.40 -16.17
N LYS A 658 15.18 -1.33 -17.01
CA LYS A 658 14.25 -1.02 -18.09
C LYS A 658 12.82 -1.07 -17.58
#